data_AF-A0A4Y8VJG3-F1
#
_entry.id   AF-A0A4Y8VJG3-F1
#
_cell.length_a   1.000
_cell.length_b   1.000
_cell.length_c   1.000
_cell.angle_alpha   90.00
_cell.angle_beta   90.00
_cell.angle_gamma   90.00
#
_symmetry.space_group_name_H-M   'P 1'
#
loop_
_entity.id
_entity.type
_entity.pdbx_description
1 polymer ?
#
loop_
_entity_poly.entity_id
_entity_poly.type
_entity_poly.pdbx_seq_one_letter_code
_entity_poly.pdbx_strand_id
1 'polypeptide(L)'
;MRRISLLLVSLIVLTVQTALAQTFSVKGTVMSGDDNEPLIGATILQEGTTNGVVTDVDGNYTIEVKDASKATLVISYIGMVTQKHPVNAQTKTLNITLTSDSKVMDEVVVVAYGVRKKGTIAGSVSAVKAEKIENVPAASFDQALQGQSTGLQVISSSGEPSKAATFQIRGTNSINSGKSPLFILDGVPISSSDFNTLSPNDIESISVLKDASSTSIYGARAANGVVVITSKRGLSMDKAKVTLRAQYGFSQLAQTNWSMMNTDERIQFEKEVGLDAGKDYNLLSKVNVNWLDEVFNDAAPLQSYELSVNRATDRLNYYVSGGFYDQDGIAQNSTFRRYNIRTNADVKASNWLKIGTNTMAAYEEAQQADDGSYTTVTPISACRFMLPYWNPYAKDGSLASLAAGNWAGTSENPIVYMAKNPIKNKKYKILSTMYAEIYPIENLTIRTQFGADFSHSTAFMQSFPSLSSNNGQGLAARQSSDMLNLTETTTANYRFTLKDIHSFNVMLGQEAVDYHSEGFNVYSRGQNNDLLTNISSGTRASRWSDSSSDYSYLSFFMRGEYNYKELYYADFSLRTDASSRFGKDHRWGTFWSVGFMWNVKQTEWLKKYNWLSNAQLAVSTGTSGNSEIPNYYHLALVSGDANYDDTAGLYPSQSGNEELGWESTWASNFALRLGFFDRINFSFEAYYKRTSNMLMRVPESYTVTGEGYRWKNVGVMANKGIELSADGDVIRTKDFTWNVSANVSYNQNRLKELYNGVTEYVNSTTGLKYVVGHSVSEFFLNRYAGVNPANGEQLWYDKDGNVTNEFRESDKVMMGKTYDVPWMGGFGTSLRWKGLQLSAQFSWIGTRYVINNDRFFEESGVTFGTAYNQSNRLLYDRWKNPGDITDIPRWGEVNQLDDRYLENASFLRMKNLSLSYSLPQSLLSKTKFFSLVRVYAQAQNLFTITGFNGLDPEVSSNVYQAQYPASRQFTLGVELSF
;
A
#
# COMPACT_ATOMS: atom_id res chain seq x y z
N MET A 1 -51.24 -37.94 61.56
CA MET A 1 -49.98 -37.18 61.40
C MET A 1 -49.97 -36.37 60.10
N ARG A 2 -50.95 -35.49 59.89
CA ARG A 2 -51.09 -34.65 58.67
C ARG A 2 -51.35 -33.16 58.96
N ARG A 3 -51.31 -32.76 60.24
CA ARG A 3 -51.52 -31.37 60.68
C ARG A 3 -50.28 -30.69 61.28
N ILE A 4 -49.15 -31.42 61.41
CA ILE A 4 -47.88 -30.87 61.92
C ILE A 4 -46.91 -30.52 60.78
N SER A 5 -47.02 -31.19 59.62
CA SER A 5 -46.18 -30.91 58.44
C SER A 5 -46.56 -29.61 57.71
N LEU A 6 -47.83 -29.19 57.77
CA LEU A 6 -48.28 -27.93 57.15
C LEU A 6 -47.91 -26.68 57.98
N LEU A 7 -47.72 -26.84 59.29
CA LEU A 7 -47.30 -25.75 60.18
C LEU A 7 -45.77 -25.52 60.15
N LEU A 8 -44.99 -26.57 59.88
CA LEU A 8 -43.55 -26.46 59.64
C LEU A 8 -43.21 -25.92 58.25
N VAL A 9 -44.05 -26.18 57.24
CA VAL A 9 -43.89 -25.57 55.90
C VAL A 9 -44.36 -24.10 55.90
N SER A 10 -45.36 -23.71 56.71
CA SER A 10 -45.73 -22.29 56.83
C SER A 10 -44.73 -21.46 57.65
N LEU A 11 -44.02 -22.04 58.63
CA LEU A 11 -42.97 -21.33 59.39
C LEU A 11 -41.66 -21.13 58.60
N ILE A 12 -41.35 -22.01 57.63
CA ILE A 12 -40.15 -21.86 56.79
C ILE A 12 -40.40 -20.89 55.62
N VAL A 13 -41.64 -20.72 55.17
CA VAL A 13 -42.00 -19.74 54.12
C VAL A 13 -42.17 -18.31 54.67
N LEU A 14 -42.36 -18.15 55.99
CA LEU A 14 -42.45 -16.83 56.66
C LEU A 14 -41.10 -16.28 57.17
N THR A 15 -39.99 -16.99 56.96
CA THR A 15 -38.63 -16.51 57.34
C THR A 15 -37.80 -16.03 56.14
N VAL A 16 -38.37 -16.00 54.93
CA VAL A 16 -37.69 -15.55 53.70
C VAL A 16 -38.26 -14.22 53.20
N GLN A 17 -38.26 -13.17 54.02
CA GLN A 17 -38.18 -11.74 53.66
C GLN A 17 -37.84 -11.01 54.98
N THR A 18 -36.63 -10.54 55.24
CA THR A 18 -35.95 -9.45 54.54
C THR A 18 -34.44 -9.55 54.79
N ALA A 19 -33.69 -10.05 53.82
CA ALA A 19 -32.35 -9.52 53.64
C ALA A 19 -32.55 -8.13 53.04
N LEU A 20 -32.49 -7.08 53.87
CA LEU A 20 -32.29 -5.74 53.36
C LEU A 20 -30.96 -5.75 52.62
N ALA A 21 -31.00 -5.89 51.30
CA ALA A 21 -29.93 -5.40 50.45
C ALA A 21 -29.77 -3.92 50.81
N GLN A 22 -28.65 -3.57 51.46
CA GLN A 22 -28.37 -2.17 51.78
C GLN A 22 -28.11 -1.45 50.47
N THR A 23 -29.14 -0.82 49.90
CA THR A 23 -28.94 0.18 48.86
C THR A 23 -28.51 1.48 49.53
N PHE A 24 -27.52 2.14 48.94
CA PHE A 24 -27.11 3.47 49.36
C PHE A 24 -26.85 4.33 48.14
N SER A 25 -27.15 5.61 48.26
CA SER A 25 -26.99 6.57 47.17
C SER A 25 -25.71 7.37 47.34
N VAL A 26 -24.95 7.49 46.25
CA VAL A 26 -23.77 8.35 46.14
C VAL A 26 -24.11 9.44 45.13
N LYS A 27 -23.98 10.70 45.54
CA LYS A 27 -24.13 11.87 44.66
C LYS A 27 -22.81 12.61 44.52
N GLY A 28 -22.64 13.41 43.48
CA GLY A 28 -21.45 14.25 43.35
C GLY A 28 -21.35 14.92 42.00
N THR A 29 -20.23 15.60 41.76
CA THR A 29 -19.91 16.23 40.49
C THR A 29 -18.69 15.60 39.84
N VAL A 30 -18.68 15.51 38.52
CA VAL A 30 -17.49 15.17 37.73
C VAL A 30 -17.03 16.42 37.00
N MET A 31 -15.78 16.82 37.23
CA MET A 31 -15.17 18.00 36.64
C MET A 31 -13.90 17.62 35.88
N SER A 32 -13.54 18.42 34.88
CA SER A 32 -12.28 18.30 34.17
C SER A 32 -11.17 18.92 35.00
N GLY A 33 -10.06 18.21 35.18
CA GLY A 33 -8.89 18.70 35.90
C GLY A 33 -8.09 19.74 35.12
N ASP A 34 -8.34 19.88 33.83
CA ASP A 34 -7.59 20.78 32.95
C ASP A 34 -8.13 22.21 32.98
N ASP A 35 -9.45 22.37 33.09
CA ASP A 35 -10.15 23.65 33.00
C ASP A 35 -11.20 23.87 34.09
N ASN A 36 -11.37 22.89 34.99
CA ASN A 36 -12.34 22.94 36.08
C ASN A 36 -13.78 23.17 35.56
N GLU A 37 -14.07 22.75 34.33
CA GLU A 37 -15.42 22.74 33.77
C GLU A 37 -16.16 21.45 34.13
N PRO A 38 -17.49 21.48 34.28
CA PRO A 38 -18.28 20.28 34.51
C PRO A 38 -18.21 19.34 33.31
N LEU A 39 -17.93 18.06 33.56
CA LEU A 39 -17.92 17.05 32.51
C LEU A 39 -19.33 16.52 32.28
N ILE A 40 -19.97 16.99 31.22
CA ILE A 40 -21.32 16.61 30.81
C ILE A 40 -21.27 15.25 30.10
N GLY A 41 -22.00 14.25 30.62
CA GLY A 41 -22.05 12.91 30.05
C GLY A 41 -20.92 11.96 30.47
N ALA A 42 -20.22 12.24 31.58
CA ALA A 42 -19.31 11.30 32.22
C ALA A 42 -20.07 10.08 32.76
N THR A 43 -19.60 8.88 32.46
CA THR A 43 -20.23 7.63 32.86
C THR A 43 -19.70 7.21 34.22
N ILE A 44 -20.60 6.93 35.16
CA ILE A 44 -20.34 6.39 36.50
C ILE A 44 -20.98 5.02 36.56
N LEU A 45 -20.18 3.96 36.64
CA LEU A 45 -20.63 2.58 36.62
C LEU A 45 -20.23 1.85 37.91
N GLN A 46 -21.17 1.13 38.51
CA GLN A 46 -20.85 0.18 39.59
C GLN A 46 -20.14 -1.04 38.99
N GLU A 47 -18.87 -1.24 39.35
CA GLU A 47 -17.99 -2.28 38.82
C GLU A 47 -18.61 -3.68 38.97
N GLY A 48 -18.61 -4.45 37.88
CA GLY A 48 -19.18 -5.80 37.84
C GLY A 48 -20.70 -5.86 37.65
N THR A 49 -21.37 -4.72 37.42
CA THR A 49 -22.83 -4.64 37.19
C THR A 49 -23.15 -3.74 35.99
N THR A 50 -24.39 -3.78 35.50
CA THR A 50 -24.91 -2.81 34.51
C THR A 50 -25.52 -1.56 35.16
N ASN A 51 -25.35 -1.39 36.47
CA ASN A 51 -25.92 -0.27 37.23
C ASN A 51 -25.01 0.96 37.09
N GLY A 52 -25.44 1.94 36.31
CA GLY A 52 -24.66 3.14 36.03
C GLY A 52 -25.53 4.35 35.68
N VAL A 53 -24.95 5.53 35.81
CA VAL A 53 -25.59 6.82 35.48
C VAL A 53 -24.60 7.69 34.71
N VAL A 54 -25.10 8.73 34.05
CA VAL A 54 -24.30 9.76 33.40
C VAL A 54 -24.49 11.10 34.08
N THR A 55 -23.48 11.96 34.04
CA THR A 55 -23.58 13.31 34.58
C THR A 55 -24.47 14.22 33.73
N ASP A 56 -25.14 15.17 34.39
CA ASP A 56 -25.95 16.21 33.76
C ASP A 56 -25.12 17.40 33.23
N VAL A 57 -25.80 18.47 32.82
CA VAL A 57 -25.20 19.68 32.22
C VAL A 57 -24.29 20.46 33.16
N ASP A 58 -24.46 20.28 34.47
CA ASP A 58 -23.65 20.91 35.52
C ASP A 58 -22.65 19.88 36.10
N GLY A 59 -22.47 18.74 35.44
CA GLY A 59 -21.57 17.67 35.83
C GLY A 59 -22.05 16.85 37.04
N ASN A 60 -23.30 17.03 37.50
CA ASN A 60 -23.81 16.30 38.67
C ASN A 60 -24.25 14.88 38.30
N TYR A 61 -24.09 13.95 39.23
CA TYR A 61 -24.66 12.62 39.15
C TYR A 61 -25.23 12.17 40.50
N THR A 62 -26.13 11.20 40.44
CA THR A 62 -26.60 10.44 41.60
C THR A 62 -26.78 8.99 41.19
N ILE A 63 -26.03 8.08 41.81
CA ILE A 63 -26.12 6.64 41.56
C ILE A 63 -26.61 5.94 42.82
N GLU A 64 -27.59 5.05 42.67
CA GLU A 64 -28.03 4.15 43.72
C GLU A 64 -27.24 2.85 43.60
N VAL A 65 -26.33 2.58 44.53
CA VAL A 65 -25.55 1.34 44.56
C VAL A 65 -26.44 0.22 45.05
N LYS A 66 -26.61 -0.83 44.24
CA LYS A 66 -27.49 -1.97 44.52
C LYS A 66 -26.68 -3.19 44.95
N ASP A 67 -27.28 -3.98 45.84
CA ASP A 67 -26.81 -5.32 46.24
C ASP A 67 -25.37 -5.39 46.76
N ALA A 68 -24.87 -4.33 47.40
CA ALA A 68 -23.52 -4.32 47.97
C ALA A 68 -23.41 -3.34 49.16
N SER A 69 -22.75 -3.75 50.25
CA SER A 69 -22.39 -2.86 51.36
C SER A 69 -21.16 -1.99 51.07
N LYS A 70 -20.39 -2.38 50.03
CA LYS A 70 -19.24 -1.66 49.44
C LYS A 70 -19.20 -1.95 47.94
N ALA A 71 -18.97 -0.93 47.12
CA ALA A 71 -18.83 -1.07 45.68
C ALA A 71 -17.69 -0.20 45.16
N THR A 72 -17.19 -0.48 43.96
CA THR A 72 -16.27 0.43 43.26
C THR A 72 -17.03 1.12 42.15
N LEU A 73 -16.99 2.45 42.12
CA LEU A 73 -17.48 3.23 40.99
C LEU A 73 -16.33 3.44 40.00
N VAL A 74 -16.57 3.05 38.75
CA VAL A 74 -15.68 3.30 37.62
C VAL A 74 -16.21 4.54 36.90
N ILE A 75 -15.38 5.58 36.83
CA ILE A 75 -15.75 6.85 36.20
C ILE A 75 -14.89 7.06 34.98
N SER A 76 -15.55 7.23 33.84
CA SER A 76 -14.91 7.35 32.54
C SER A 76 -15.53 8.49 31.73
N TYR A 77 -14.68 9.15 30.95
CA TYR A 77 -15.07 10.19 30.01
C TYR A 77 -14.13 10.14 28.80
N ILE A 78 -14.66 10.43 27.61
CA ILE A 78 -13.89 10.36 26.37
C ILE A 78 -12.73 11.36 26.44
N GLY A 79 -11.50 10.88 26.19
CA GLY A 79 -10.29 11.70 26.25
C GLY A 79 -9.74 11.93 27.68
N MET A 80 -10.28 11.27 28.70
CA MET A 80 -9.84 11.38 30.09
C MET A 80 -9.40 10.03 30.65
N VAL A 81 -8.47 10.04 31.61
CA VAL A 81 -8.03 8.84 32.32
C VAL A 81 -9.17 8.29 33.17
N THR A 82 -9.55 7.03 32.95
CA THR A 82 -10.58 6.34 33.75
C THR A 82 -10.11 6.18 35.21
N GLN A 83 -10.95 6.59 36.16
CA GLN A 83 -10.65 6.49 37.60
C GLN A 83 -11.58 5.48 38.28
N LYS A 84 -11.07 4.76 39.28
CA LYS A 84 -11.85 3.85 40.12
C LYS A 84 -11.88 4.35 41.56
N HIS A 85 -13.08 4.47 42.13
CA HIS A 85 -13.31 4.99 43.47
C HIS A 85 -14.13 4.01 44.31
N PRO A 86 -13.60 3.48 45.43
CA PRO A 86 -14.38 2.64 46.34
C PRO A 86 -15.39 3.49 47.13
N VAL A 87 -16.64 3.01 47.23
CA VAL A 87 -17.75 3.66 47.92
C VAL A 87 -18.47 2.70 48.86
N ASN A 88 -19.06 3.23 49.93
CA ASN A 88 -19.85 2.50 50.94
C ASN A 88 -21.03 3.34 51.42
N ALA A 89 -21.87 2.79 52.31
CA ALA A 89 -23.06 3.49 52.83
C ALA A 89 -22.79 4.83 53.53
N GLN A 90 -21.56 5.08 53.99
CA GLN A 90 -21.14 6.36 54.58
C GLN A 90 -20.71 7.39 53.51
N THR A 91 -20.44 6.96 52.29
CA THR A 91 -19.97 7.79 51.17
C THR A 91 -21.16 8.51 50.52
N LYS A 92 -21.68 9.55 51.18
CA LYS A 92 -22.86 10.29 50.69
C LYS A 92 -22.55 11.20 49.49
N THR A 93 -21.35 11.75 49.43
CA THR A 93 -20.91 12.65 48.35
C THR A 93 -19.53 12.25 47.83
N LEU A 94 -19.36 12.17 46.51
CA LEU A 94 -18.09 11.88 45.84
C LEU A 94 -17.90 12.82 44.64
N ASN A 95 -17.06 13.85 44.80
CA ASN A 95 -16.70 14.74 43.69
C ASN A 95 -15.42 14.23 43.04
N ILE A 96 -15.40 14.21 41.71
CA ILE A 96 -14.34 13.57 40.93
C ILE A 96 -13.78 14.58 39.93
N THR A 97 -12.46 14.67 39.88
CA THR A 97 -11.76 15.46 38.86
C THR A 97 -11.02 14.50 37.94
N LEU A 98 -11.47 14.40 36.69
CA LEU A 98 -10.83 13.57 35.68
C LEU A 98 -9.73 14.35 34.98
N THR A 99 -8.57 13.72 34.79
CA THR A 99 -7.42 14.31 34.10
C THR A 99 -7.40 13.85 32.65
N SER A 100 -7.03 14.75 31.74
CA SER A 100 -6.93 14.42 30.32
C SER A 100 -5.91 13.31 30.07
N ASP A 101 -6.30 12.36 29.21
CA ASP A 101 -5.46 11.26 28.78
C ASP A 101 -4.42 11.78 27.77
N SER A 102 -3.47 12.55 28.30
CA SER A 102 -2.43 13.26 27.56
C SER A 102 -1.16 12.44 27.38
N LYS A 103 -1.15 11.16 27.78
CA LYS A 103 -0.05 10.24 27.50
C LYS A 103 -0.12 9.75 26.06
N VAL A 104 0.45 10.54 25.14
CA VAL A 104 0.63 10.24 23.70
C VAL A 104 1.59 9.07 23.44
N MET A 105 1.79 8.16 24.40
CA MET A 105 2.67 6.99 24.28
C MET A 105 1.98 5.65 24.48
N ASP A 106 0.68 5.65 24.79
CA ASP A 106 -0.16 4.45 24.84
C ASP A 106 -0.70 4.07 23.44
N GLU A 107 0.04 4.39 22.37
CA GLU A 107 -0.30 3.86 21.04
C GLU A 107 -0.22 2.35 21.08
N VAL A 108 -1.36 1.73 20.85
CA VAL A 108 -1.48 0.30 20.74
C VAL A 108 -1.25 -0.09 19.28
N VAL A 109 -0.30 -1.00 19.06
CA VAL A 109 0.04 -1.54 17.75
C VAL A 109 -0.25 -3.03 17.72
N VAL A 110 -0.70 -3.51 16.57
CA VAL A 110 -0.89 -4.94 16.33
C VAL A 110 0.42 -5.50 15.83
N VAL A 111 0.98 -6.45 16.57
CA VAL A 111 2.19 -7.17 16.19
C VAL A 111 1.87 -8.64 16.21
N ALA A 112 1.85 -9.26 15.03
CA ALA A 112 1.50 -10.68 14.90
C ALA A 112 0.10 -10.98 15.41
N TYR A 113 -0.05 -12.09 16.14
CA TYR A 113 -1.31 -12.54 16.72
C TYR A 113 -1.68 -11.80 18.03
N GLY A 114 -1.17 -10.58 18.24
CA GLY A 114 -1.33 -9.87 19.50
C GLY A 114 -1.30 -8.36 19.39
N VAL A 115 -1.82 -7.73 20.45
CA VAL A 115 -1.91 -6.29 20.61
C VAL A 115 -0.91 -5.85 21.68
N ARG A 116 -0.11 -4.81 21.43
CA ARG A 116 0.95 -4.32 22.33
C ARG A 116 0.99 -2.81 22.37
N LYS A 117 1.44 -2.25 23.49
CA LYS A 117 1.81 -0.84 23.55
C LYS A 117 3.12 -0.65 22.77
N LYS A 118 3.16 0.33 21.88
CA LYS A 118 4.33 0.66 21.05
C LYS A 118 5.60 0.82 21.89
N GLY A 119 5.48 1.46 23.06
CA GLY A 119 6.58 1.69 24.00
C GLY A 119 7.10 0.46 24.73
N THR A 120 6.54 -0.75 24.52
CA THR A 120 6.99 -1.99 25.18
C THR A 120 7.60 -3.01 24.21
N ILE A 121 7.80 -2.62 22.95
CA ILE A 121 8.33 -3.50 21.89
C ILE A 121 9.80 -3.16 21.65
N ALA A 122 10.68 -4.17 21.74
CA ALA A 122 12.09 -4.02 21.38
C ALA A 122 12.30 -3.91 19.88
N GLY A 123 11.44 -4.56 19.08
CA GLY A 123 11.44 -4.46 17.64
C GLY A 123 11.09 -3.07 17.08
N SER A 124 11.37 -2.89 15.79
CA SER A 124 11.07 -1.70 15.01
C SER A 124 9.69 -1.81 14.36
N VAL A 125 8.75 -1.00 14.87
CA VAL A 125 7.37 -0.94 14.40
C VAL A 125 6.95 0.51 14.20
N SER A 126 6.49 0.83 13.00
CA SER A 126 5.82 2.10 12.71
C SER A 126 4.32 1.85 12.60
N ALA A 127 3.50 2.78 13.10
CA ALA A 127 2.05 2.69 12.98
C ALA A 127 1.51 3.96 12.33
N VAL A 128 0.62 3.78 11.34
CA VAL A 128 -0.16 4.83 10.71
C VAL A 128 -1.61 4.60 11.11
N LYS A 129 -2.23 5.59 11.77
CA LYS A 129 -3.60 5.49 12.26
C LYS A 129 -4.63 5.93 11.22
N ALA A 130 -5.88 5.55 11.44
CA ALA A 130 -7.01 5.86 10.57
C ALA A 130 -7.11 7.35 10.22
N GLU A 131 -6.81 8.30 11.12
CA GLU A 131 -6.96 9.73 10.84
C GLU A 131 -6.05 10.25 9.71
N LYS A 132 -4.99 9.52 9.38
CA LYS A 132 -4.07 9.84 8.27
C LYS A 132 -4.48 9.21 6.94
N ILE A 133 -5.37 8.22 6.98
CA ILE A 133 -5.76 7.38 5.84
C ILE A 133 -7.21 7.68 5.42
N GLU A 134 -8.08 7.91 6.40
CA GLU A 134 -9.49 8.21 6.19
C GLU A 134 -9.68 9.50 5.41
N ASN A 135 -10.70 9.49 4.56
CA ASN A 135 -11.10 10.63 3.74
C ASN A 135 -10.09 11.05 2.67
N VAL A 136 -8.94 10.38 2.51
CA VAL A 136 -8.06 10.60 1.35
C VAL A 136 -8.83 10.16 0.10
N PRO A 137 -8.92 11.00 -0.96
CA PRO A 137 -9.63 10.67 -2.19
C PRO A 137 -8.83 9.69 -3.06
N ALA A 138 -8.53 8.51 -2.52
CA ALA A 138 -7.82 7.46 -3.24
C ALA A 138 -8.71 6.21 -3.32
N ALA A 139 -8.59 5.48 -4.43
CA ALA A 139 -9.29 4.20 -4.61
C ALA A 139 -8.89 3.18 -3.53
N SER A 140 -7.65 3.26 -3.05
CA SER A 140 -7.05 2.37 -2.06
C SER A 140 -6.18 3.11 -1.04
N PHE A 141 -5.97 2.46 0.10
CA PHE A 141 -5.27 3.02 1.26
C PHE A 141 -3.74 3.07 1.08
N ASP A 142 -3.22 2.26 0.16
CA ASP A 142 -1.79 2.05 -0.03
C ASP A 142 -1.07 3.33 -0.48
N GLN A 143 -1.66 4.08 -1.41
CA GLN A 143 -1.14 5.36 -1.86
C GLN A 143 -1.08 6.39 -0.73
N ALA A 144 -1.97 6.30 0.27
CA ALA A 144 -2.01 7.21 1.41
C ALA A 144 -0.85 6.99 2.40
N LEU A 145 -0.17 5.84 2.34
CA LEU A 145 0.96 5.51 3.23
C LEU A 145 2.28 6.19 2.81
N GLN A 146 2.32 6.79 1.64
CA GLN A 146 3.54 7.36 1.10
C GLN A 146 4.04 8.54 1.95
N GLY A 147 5.30 8.45 2.40
CA GLY A 147 5.91 9.45 3.28
C GLY A 147 5.37 9.46 4.71
N GLN A 148 4.48 8.52 5.09
CA GLN A 148 3.90 8.46 6.45
C GLN A 148 4.76 7.64 7.44
N SER A 149 5.71 6.84 6.95
CA SER A 149 6.52 5.93 7.78
C SER A 149 7.98 5.91 7.34
N THR A 150 8.90 5.81 8.31
CA THR A 150 10.33 5.62 8.05
C THR A 150 10.64 4.22 7.54
N GLY A 151 11.60 4.13 6.62
CA GLY A 151 12.08 2.87 6.06
C GLY A 151 11.08 2.18 5.13
N LEU A 152 9.94 2.80 4.87
CA LEU A 152 8.90 2.31 3.97
C LEU A 152 8.86 3.15 2.70
N GLN A 153 9.19 2.52 1.58
CA GLN A 153 9.04 3.07 0.24
C GLN A 153 7.71 2.61 -0.34
N VAL A 154 6.87 3.57 -0.71
CA VAL A 154 5.64 3.35 -1.49
C VAL A 154 5.78 4.15 -2.78
N ILE A 155 5.66 3.49 -3.92
CA ILE A 155 5.69 4.12 -5.25
C ILE A 155 4.41 3.75 -5.99
N SER A 156 3.63 4.76 -6.38
CA SER A 156 2.52 4.58 -7.31
C SER A 156 3.09 4.57 -8.72
N SER A 157 3.26 3.38 -9.31
CA SER A 157 3.86 3.24 -10.65
C SER A 157 2.92 3.62 -11.80
N SER A 158 1.71 4.08 -11.48
CA SER A 158 0.69 4.48 -12.43
C SER A 158 -0.35 5.35 -11.71
N GLY A 159 -0.95 6.29 -12.44
CA GLY A 159 -2.14 7.03 -12.00
C GLY A 159 -3.47 6.34 -12.31
N GLU A 160 -3.44 5.14 -12.91
CA GLU A 160 -4.62 4.33 -13.20
C GLU A 160 -5.36 3.96 -11.90
N PRO A 161 -6.65 4.33 -11.73
CA PRO A 161 -7.41 4.11 -10.49
C PRO A 161 -7.43 2.67 -9.97
N SER A 162 -7.30 1.70 -10.87
CA SER A 162 -7.38 0.27 -10.55
C SER A 162 -6.03 -0.42 -10.28
N LYS A 163 -4.89 0.30 -10.32
CA LYS A 163 -3.56 -0.27 -10.06
C LYS A 163 -3.09 0.02 -8.63
N ALA A 164 -2.54 -0.99 -7.95
CA ALA A 164 -1.98 -0.88 -6.61
C ALA A 164 -0.56 -0.29 -6.61
N ALA A 165 -0.16 0.33 -5.51
CA ALA A 165 1.19 0.85 -5.31
C ALA A 165 2.20 -0.28 -5.02
N THR A 166 3.47 -0.03 -5.35
CA THR A 166 4.59 -0.94 -5.03
C THR A 166 5.20 -0.59 -3.67
N PHE A 167 5.43 -1.60 -2.84
CA PHE A 167 5.98 -1.46 -1.48
C PHE A 167 7.38 -2.07 -1.38
N GLN A 168 8.28 -1.37 -0.69
CA GLN A 168 9.57 -1.92 -0.27
C GLN A 168 9.91 -1.43 1.14
N ILE A 169 10.39 -2.33 2.00
CA ILE A 169 10.85 -1.99 3.35
C ILE A 169 12.36 -2.15 3.42
N ARG A 170 13.07 -1.06 3.74
CA ARG A 170 14.54 -1.02 3.87
C ARG A 170 15.28 -1.49 2.61
N GLY A 171 14.72 -1.14 1.44
CA GLY A 171 15.28 -1.39 0.11
C GLY A 171 15.15 -2.82 -0.40
N THR A 172 15.79 -3.07 -1.55
CA THR A 172 15.74 -4.33 -2.29
C THR A 172 16.53 -5.44 -1.59
N ASN A 173 15.86 -6.53 -1.16
CA ASN A 173 16.50 -7.65 -0.44
C ASN A 173 16.77 -8.90 -1.30
N SER A 174 16.29 -8.95 -2.54
CA SER A 174 16.66 -9.97 -3.53
C SER A 174 16.74 -9.42 -4.96
N ILE A 175 17.34 -10.18 -5.87
CA ILE A 175 17.48 -9.84 -7.30
C ILE A 175 16.28 -10.37 -8.10
N ASN A 176 15.92 -11.65 -7.94
CA ASN A 176 14.86 -12.31 -8.72
C ASN A 176 13.67 -12.81 -7.90
N SER A 177 13.87 -13.24 -6.65
CA SER A 177 12.76 -13.67 -5.79
C SER A 177 11.87 -12.49 -5.38
N GLY A 178 10.68 -12.79 -4.87
CA GLY A 178 9.72 -11.78 -4.45
C GLY A 178 10.31 -10.74 -3.49
N LYS A 179 10.05 -9.46 -3.77
CA LYS A 179 10.63 -8.30 -3.06
C LYS A 179 9.62 -7.51 -2.24
N SER A 180 8.33 -7.76 -2.45
CA SER A 180 7.23 -7.12 -1.72
C SER A 180 7.18 -7.62 -0.27
N PRO A 181 6.78 -6.78 0.70
CA PRO A 181 6.51 -7.22 2.05
C PRO A 181 5.29 -8.16 2.10
N LEU A 182 5.18 -8.93 3.18
CA LEU A 182 3.97 -9.69 3.46
C LEU A 182 2.87 -8.75 3.96
N PHE A 183 1.69 -8.81 3.36
CA PHE A 183 0.53 -8.04 3.81
C PHE A 183 -0.42 -8.94 4.58
N ILE A 184 -0.83 -8.49 5.76
CA ILE A 184 -1.72 -9.22 6.66
C ILE A 184 -2.92 -8.35 6.95
N LEU A 185 -4.12 -8.81 6.65
CA LEU A 185 -5.38 -8.16 7.02
C LEU A 185 -6.08 -8.98 8.09
N ASP A 186 -6.28 -8.39 9.27
CA ASP A 186 -6.96 -9.03 10.40
C ASP A 186 -6.41 -10.43 10.77
N GLY A 187 -5.12 -10.67 10.49
CA GLY A 187 -4.42 -11.92 10.77
C GLY A 187 -4.32 -12.92 9.60
N VAL A 188 -4.85 -12.60 8.42
CA VAL A 188 -4.76 -13.46 7.21
C VAL A 188 -3.91 -12.78 6.13
N PRO A 189 -3.04 -13.51 5.42
CA PRO A 189 -2.29 -12.97 4.27
C PRO A 189 -3.20 -12.49 3.15
N ILE A 190 -2.91 -11.33 2.57
CA ILE A 190 -3.60 -10.81 1.38
C ILE A 190 -2.61 -10.40 0.30
N SER A 191 -3.06 -10.40 -0.96
CA SER A 191 -2.27 -9.89 -2.08
C SER A 191 -2.42 -8.37 -2.23
N SER A 192 -1.36 -7.68 -2.68
CA SER A 192 -1.44 -6.27 -3.04
C SER A 192 -2.40 -6.00 -4.21
N SER A 193 -2.64 -6.99 -5.08
CA SER A 193 -3.65 -6.91 -6.14
C SER A 193 -5.09 -6.81 -5.62
N ASP A 194 -5.30 -7.03 -4.32
CA ASP A 194 -6.60 -6.96 -3.67
C ASP A 194 -6.80 -5.66 -2.88
N PHE A 195 -5.81 -4.75 -2.82
CA PHE A 195 -5.95 -3.51 -2.03
C PHE A 195 -7.09 -2.62 -2.49
N ASN A 196 -7.36 -2.59 -3.79
CA ASN A 196 -8.47 -1.84 -4.34
C ASN A 196 -9.83 -2.39 -3.90
N THR A 197 -9.90 -3.63 -3.38
CA THR A 197 -11.15 -4.19 -2.86
C THR A 197 -11.52 -3.57 -1.50
N LEU A 198 -10.53 -3.02 -0.78
CA LEU A 198 -10.65 -2.54 0.61
C LEU A 198 -11.05 -1.06 0.68
N SER A 199 -12.07 -0.72 1.46
CA SER A 199 -12.34 0.69 1.79
C SER A 199 -11.25 1.23 2.74
N PRO A 200 -10.61 2.36 2.41
CA PRO A 200 -9.70 3.02 3.35
C PRO A 200 -10.37 3.42 4.68
N ASN A 201 -11.68 3.68 4.67
CA ASN A 201 -12.40 4.09 5.88
C ASN A 201 -12.73 2.92 6.82
N ASP A 202 -12.57 1.67 6.37
CA ASP A 202 -12.73 0.48 7.23
C ASP A 202 -11.46 0.19 8.05
N ILE A 203 -10.36 0.89 7.77
CA ILE A 203 -9.05 0.67 8.38
C ILE A 203 -8.95 1.45 9.69
N GLU A 204 -8.57 0.74 10.75
CA GLU A 204 -8.27 1.32 12.07
C GLU A 204 -6.80 1.77 12.13
N SER A 205 -5.90 0.90 11.67
CA SER A 205 -4.46 1.19 11.67
C SER A 205 -3.70 0.29 10.71
N ILE A 206 -2.53 0.78 10.30
CA ILE A 206 -1.56 0.04 9.50
C ILE A 206 -0.24 0.04 10.26
N SER A 207 0.22 -1.15 10.65
CA SER A 207 1.49 -1.35 11.35
C SER A 207 2.54 -1.92 10.38
N VAL A 208 3.67 -1.25 10.27
CA VAL A 208 4.80 -1.64 9.42
C VAL A 208 5.89 -2.22 10.31
N LEU A 209 6.14 -3.52 10.17
CA LEU A 209 7.13 -4.30 10.92
C LEU A 209 8.39 -4.41 10.08
N LYS A 210 9.50 -3.85 10.58
CA LYS A 210 10.71 -3.58 9.77
C LYS A 210 11.94 -4.39 10.15
N ASP A 211 11.91 -5.06 11.30
CA ASP A 211 13.05 -5.78 11.84
C ASP A 211 12.73 -7.23 12.25
N ALA A 212 13.77 -8.01 12.52
CA ALA A 212 13.63 -9.44 12.80
C ALA A 212 12.83 -9.74 14.08
N SER A 213 12.92 -8.91 15.14
CA SER A 213 12.14 -9.13 16.38
C SER A 213 10.63 -8.94 16.15
N SER A 214 10.24 -7.98 15.29
CA SER A 214 8.83 -7.74 14.99
C SER A 214 8.27 -8.68 13.92
N THR A 215 9.08 -9.15 12.96
CA THR A 215 8.62 -9.93 11.81
C THR A 215 8.79 -11.45 11.94
N SER A 216 9.67 -11.94 12.82
CA SER A 216 10.08 -13.36 12.89
C SER A 216 8.94 -14.36 13.08
N ILE A 217 7.87 -13.96 13.76
CA ILE A 217 6.70 -14.82 13.99
C ILE A 217 5.86 -15.05 12.73
N TYR A 218 5.99 -14.18 11.71
CA TYR A 218 5.46 -14.40 10.36
C TYR A 218 6.43 -15.20 9.46
N GLY A 219 7.65 -15.44 9.94
CA GLY A 219 8.60 -16.41 9.41
C GLY A 219 9.09 -16.18 7.99
N ALA A 220 9.11 -17.28 7.24
CA ALA A 220 9.41 -17.52 5.83
C ALA A 220 9.03 -16.46 4.78
N ARG A 221 8.06 -15.60 5.07
CA ARG A 221 7.55 -14.58 4.13
C ARG A 221 7.85 -13.16 4.61
N ALA A 222 8.57 -13.03 5.72
CA ALA A 222 8.75 -11.79 6.45
C ALA A 222 10.15 -11.15 6.22
N ALA A 223 11.01 -11.73 5.38
CA ALA A 223 12.32 -11.18 5.05
C ALA A 223 12.26 -9.78 4.42
N ASN A 224 11.19 -9.49 3.68
CA ASN A 224 10.92 -8.19 3.10
C ASN A 224 10.15 -7.24 4.03
N GLY A 225 9.96 -7.61 5.30
CA GLY A 225 9.10 -6.91 6.25
C GLY A 225 7.62 -7.31 6.14
N VAL A 226 6.81 -6.81 7.06
CA VAL A 226 5.37 -7.14 7.13
C VAL A 226 4.57 -5.86 7.32
N VAL A 227 3.46 -5.73 6.59
CA VAL A 227 2.48 -4.67 6.75
C VAL A 227 1.19 -5.28 7.28
N VAL A 228 0.85 -4.97 8.53
CA VAL A 228 -0.34 -5.46 9.22
C VAL A 228 -1.43 -4.39 9.16
N ILE A 229 -2.51 -4.71 8.47
CA ILE A 229 -3.71 -3.88 8.32
C ILE A 229 -4.74 -4.39 9.32
N THR A 230 -5.19 -3.50 10.20
CA THR A 230 -6.22 -3.80 11.20
C THR A 230 -7.49 -3.05 10.85
N SER A 231 -8.60 -3.76 10.78
CA SER A 231 -9.91 -3.17 10.51
C SER A 231 -10.60 -2.65 11.79
N LYS A 232 -11.52 -1.72 11.61
CA LYS A 232 -12.31 -1.11 12.68
C LYS A 232 -13.17 -2.12 13.42
N ARG A 233 -13.37 -1.89 14.72
CA ARG A 233 -14.28 -2.66 15.58
C ARG A 233 -15.31 -1.74 16.24
N GLY A 234 -16.25 -2.34 16.96
CA GLY A 234 -17.25 -1.64 17.73
C GLY A 234 -16.67 -0.74 18.81
N LEU A 235 -17.25 0.44 18.97
CA LEU A 235 -16.91 1.41 20.01
C LEU A 235 -17.78 1.18 21.25
N SER A 236 -17.18 1.21 22.44
CA SER A 236 -17.92 1.08 23.71
C SER A 236 -18.75 2.32 23.95
N MET A 237 -20.05 2.26 23.65
CA MET A 237 -20.99 3.37 23.70
C MET A 237 -22.40 2.86 24.07
N ASP A 238 -23.19 3.68 24.74
CA ASP A 238 -24.55 3.32 25.16
C ASP A 238 -25.46 2.97 23.97
N LYS A 239 -25.30 3.70 22.86
CA LYS A 239 -26.04 3.55 21.60
C LYS A 239 -25.09 3.20 20.47
N ALA A 240 -25.62 2.54 19.44
CA ALA A 240 -24.88 2.34 18.20
C ALA A 240 -24.62 3.70 17.55
N LYS A 241 -23.38 3.93 17.13
CA LYS A 241 -23.02 5.09 16.34
C LYS A 241 -23.17 4.72 14.87
N VAL A 242 -23.94 5.53 14.15
CA VAL A 242 -24.10 5.41 12.70
C VAL A 242 -23.31 6.55 12.07
N THR A 243 -22.52 6.26 11.05
CA THR A 243 -21.76 7.28 10.31
C THR A 243 -22.01 7.15 8.82
N LEU A 244 -22.44 8.25 8.20
CA LEU A 244 -22.59 8.41 6.76
C LEU A 244 -21.49 9.34 6.25
N ARG A 245 -20.72 8.88 5.27
CA ARG A 245 -19.73 9.69 4.54
C ARG A 245 -20.16 9.80 3.09
N ALA A 246 -20.12 11.01 2.54
CA ALA A 246 -20.35 11.27 1.14
C ALA A 246 -19.27 12.22 0.62
N GLN A 247 -18.76 11.93 -0.57
CA GLN A 247 -17.70 12.71 -1.22
C GLN A 247 -17.95 12.77 -2.72
N TYR A 248 -17.70 13.93 -3.30
CA TYR A 248 -17.72 14.17 -4.74
C TYR A 248 -16.53 15.03 -5.14
N GLY A 249 -16.01 14.80 -6.33
CA GLY A 249 -14.88 15.55 -6.85
C GLY A 249 -14.55 15.20 -8.28
N PHE A 250 -13.38 15.67 -8.71
CA PHE A 250 -12.87 15.45 -10.05
C PHE A 250 -11.34 15.32 -10.03
N SER A 251 -10.85 14.61 -11.04
CA SER A 251 -9.43 14.36 -11.30
C SER A 251 -9.02 15.04 -12.61
N GLN A 252 -7.79 15.52 -12.65
CA GLN A 252 -7.16 16.12 -13.82
C GLN A 252 -5.67 15.76 -13.86
N LEU A 253 -5.01 16.03 -14.99
CA LEU A 253 -3.59 15.77 -15.13
C LEU A 253 -2.76 16.61 -14.12
N ALA A 254 -1.81 15.97 -13.42
CA ALA A 254 -1.08 16.66 -12.34
C ALA A 254 0.02 17.61 -12.84
N GLN A 255 0.63 17.32 -13.99
CA GLN A 255 1.68 18.13 -14.63
C GLN A 255 1.48 18.18 -16.15
N THR A 256 1.70 19.36 -16.72
CA THR A 256 1.58 19.65 -18.16
C THR A 256 2.84 20.30 -18.74
N ASN A 257 3.97 20.21 -18.03
CA ASN A 257 5.24 20.85 -18.37
C ASN A 257 5.98 20.20 -19.55
N TRP A 258 5.35 19.29 -20.28
CA TRP A 258 5.90 18.66 -21.47
C TRP A 258 5.46 19.40 -22.73
N SER A 259 6.40 19.73 -23.64
CA SER A 259 6.11 20.53 -24.84
C SER A 259 6.48 19.81 -26.13
N MET A 260 5.44 19.40 -26.85
CA MET A 260 5.52 18.89 -28.23
C MET A 260 5.36 20.02 -29.23
N MET A 261 5.85 19.84 -30.46
CA MET A 261 5.60 20.82 -31.51
C MET A 261 4.09 20.94 -31.79
N ASN A 262 3.60 22.18 -31.86
CA ASN A 262 2.31 22.49 -32.47
C ASN A 262 2.40 22.41 -34.01
N THR A 263 1.29 22.63 -34.71
CA THR A 263 1.26 22.53 -36.18
C THR A 263 2.24 23.48 -36.87
N ASP A 264 2.31 24.74 -36.47
CA ASP A 264 3.18 25.71 -37.13
C ASP A 264 4.66 25.37 -36.90
N GLU A 265 5.01 24.99 -35.68
CA GLU A 265 6.35 24.51 -35.31
C GLU A 265 6.72 23.24 -36.09
N ARG A 266 5.79 22.29 -36.19
CA ARG A 266 6.01 21.05 -36.93
C ARG A 266 6.20 21.31 -38.42
N ILE A 267 5.40 22.18 -39.02
CA ILE A 267 5.55 22.58 -40.43
C ILE A 267 6.88 23.29 -40.65
N GLN A 268 7.28 24.19 -39.74
CA GLN A 268 8.57 24.86 -39.81
C GLN A 268 9.71 23.84 -39.75
N PHE A 269 9.66 22.93 -38.78
CA PHE A 269 10.66 21.86 -38.64
C PHE A 269 10.78 21.04 -39.93
N GLU A 270 9.66 20.57 -40.47
CA GLU A 270 9.65 19.76 -41.69
C GLU A 270 10.24 20.50 -42.89
N LYS A 271 9.97 21.79 -43.06
CA LYS A 271 10.58 22.62 -44.11
C LYS A 271 12.10 22.76 -43.90
N GLU A 272 12.54 22.99 -42.67
CA GLU A 272 13.96 23.14 -42.35
C GLU A 272 14.76 21.85 -42.59
N VAL A 273 14.13 20.67 -42.43
CA VAL A 273 14.79 19.36 -42.58
C VAL A 273 14.50 18.63 -43.90
N GLY A 274 13.74 19.26 -44.81
CA GLY A 274 13.44 18.70 -46.14
C GLY A 274 12.38 17.59 -46.15
N LEU A 275 11.43 17.62 -45.23
CA LEU A 275 10.28 16.71 -45.14
C LEU A 275 9.00 17.30 -45.75
N ASP A 276 9.14 18.22 -46.69
CA ASP A 276 8.08 19.03 -47.32
C ASP A 276 7.52 18.44 -48.62
N ALA A 277 8.21 17.44 -49.20
CA ALA A 277 7.80 16.81 -50.45
C ALA A 277 6.36 16.25 -50.38
N GLY A 278 5.49 16.71 -51.29
CA GLY A 278 4.11 16.22 -51.44
C GLY A 278 3.11 16.73 -50.40
N LYS A 279 3.48 17.69 -49.53
CA LYS A 279 2.58 18.23 -48.49
C LYS A 279 1.97 19.57 -48.88
N ASP A 280 0.66 19.72 -48.73
CA ASP A 280 -0.04 21.01 -48.83
C ASP A 280 -0.10 21.71 -47.47
N TYR A 281 0.91 22.51 -47.16
CA TYR A 281 0.98 23.22 -45.88
C TYR A 281 -0.09 24.29 -45.71
N ASN A 282 -0.69 24.82 -46.79
CA ASN A 282 -1.80 25.77 -46.65
C ASN A 282 -3.07 25.07 -46.14
N LEU A 283 -3.21 23.77 -46.40
CA LEU A 283 -4.29 22.96 -45.85
C LEU A 283 -3.96 22.48 -44.43
N LEU A 284 -2.75 21.96 -44.21
CA LEU A 284 -2.34 21.40 -42.91
C LEU A 284 -2.29 22.47 -41.80
N SER A 285 -1.86 23.69 -42.10
CA SER A 285 -1.77 24.78 -41.11
C SER A 285 -3.13 25.22 -40.53
N LYS A 286 -4.24 24.75 -41.11
CA LYS A 286 -5.60 25.03 -40.61
C LYS A 286 -6.02 24.12 -39.46
N VAL A 287 -5.24 23.10 -39.14
CA VAL A 287 -5.52 22.11 -38.08
C VAL A 287 -4.40 22.15 -37.07
N ASN A 288 -4.73 22.37 -35.80
CA ASN A 288 -3.79 22.32 -34.69
C ASN A 288 -4.44 21.61 -33.50
N VAL A 289 -4.14 20.33 -33.35
CA VAL A 289 -4.67 19.43 -32.34
C VAL A 289 -3.63 19.26 -31.25
N ASN A 290 -4.02 19.54 -30.02
CA ASN A 290 -3.26 19.14 -28.85
C ASN A 290 -3.72 17.74 -28.42
N TRP A 291 -2.95 16.73 -28.81
CA TRP A 291 -3.29 15.34 -28.50
C TRP A 291 -3.24 14.99 -27.01
N LEU A 292 -2.62 15.82 -26.17
CA LEU A 292 -2.72 15.69 -24.72
C LEU A 292 -4.17 15.88 -24.26
N ASP A 293 -4.85 16.91 -24.78
CA ASP A 293 -6.22 17.29 -24.40
C ASP A 293 -7.27 16.33 -25.01
N GLU A 294 -6.93 15.67 -26.11
CA GLU A 294 -7.78 14.63 -26.72
C GLU A 294 -7.74 13.33 -25.92
N VAL A 295 -6.60 13.02 -25.29
CA VAL A 295 -6.40 11.76 -24.56
C VAL A 295 -6.78 11.88 -23.09
N PHE A 296 -6.47 13.01 -22.46
CA PHE A 296 -6.70 13.24 -21.04
C PHE A 296 -7.91 14.15 -20.78
N ASN A 297 -8.68 13.79 -19.77
CA ASN A 297 -9.82 14.53 -19.25
C ASN A 297 -9.38 15.38 -18.05
N ASP A 298 -9.65 16.68 -18.14
CA ASP A 298 -9.35 17.66 -17.09
C ASP A 298 -10.43 17.75 -15.99
N ALA A 299 -11.49 16.96 -16.08
CA ALA A 299 -12.57 16.92 -15.10
C ALA A 299 -13.18 15.52 -14.96
N ALA A 300 -12.34 14.49 -14.85
CA ALA A 300 -12.79 13.11 -14.67
C ALA A 300 -13.49 12.94 -13.30
N PRO A 301 -14.78 12.61 -13.23
CA PRO A 301 -15.54 12.60 -11.98
C PRO A 301 -15.10 11.50 -11.02
N LEU A 302 -15.23 11.78 -9.73
CA LEU A 302 -14.97 10.86 -8.63
C LEU A 302 -16.05 11.02 -7.55
N GLN A 303 -16.57 9.90 -7.06
CA GLN A 303 -17.60 9.87 -6.03
C GLN A 303 -17.43 8.67 -5.09
N SER A 304 -17.75 8.90 -3.81
CA SER A 304 -17.69 7.87 -2.77
C SER A 304 -18.81 8.05 -1.76
N TYR A 305 -19.51 6.97 -1.44
CA TYR A 305 -20.55 6.92 -0.41
C TYR A 305 -20.31 5.75 0.52
N GLU A 306 -20.39 5.98 1.83
CA GLU A 306 -20.18 4.93 2.82
C GLU A 306 -21.12 5.09 4.00
N LEU A 307 -21.69 3.98 4.44
CA LEU A 307 -22.47 3.88 5.66
C LEU A 307 -21.82 2.86 6.59
N SER A 308 -21.60 3.24 7.84
CA SER A 308 -21.10 2.32 8.86
C SER A 308 -21.88 2.41 10.17
N VAL A 309 -21.91 1.30 10.90
CA VAL A 309 -22.54 1.17 12.21
C VAL A 309 -21.58 0.41 13.13
N ASN A 310 -21.20 1.01 14.25
CA ASN A 310 -20.44 0.33 15.31
C ASN A 310 -21.12 0.40 16.67
N ARG A 311 -20.93 -0.66 17.45
CA ARG A 311 -21.25 -0.71 18.87
C ARG A 311 -20.46 -1.81 19.56
N ALA A 312 -20.04 -1.56 20.79
CA ALA A 312 -19.56 -2.58 21.72
C ALA A 312 -20.37 -2.53 23.02
N THR A 313 -20.73 -3.71 23.49
CA THR A 313 -21.36 -4.01 24.79
C THR A 313 -20.50 -5.04 25.52
N ASP A 314 -20.85 -5.39 26.75
CA ASP A 314 -20.07 -6.38 27.54
C ASP A 314 -19.92 -7.73 26.84
N ARG A 315 -20.92 -8.15 26.06
CA ARG A 315 -21.00 -9.46 25.40
C ARG A 315 -20.90 -9.43 23.88
N LEU A 316 -21.27 -8.33 23.23
CA LEU A 316 -21.30 -8.21 21.77
C LEU A 316 -20.52 -6.97 21.35
N ASN A 317 -19.57 -7.15 20.43
CA ASN A 317 -18.86 -6.08 19.74
C ASN A 317 -19.06 -6.25 18.24
N TYR A 318 -19.54 -5.22 17.54
CA TYR A 318 -19.68 -5.28 16.09
C TYR A 318 -19.35 -3.95 15.39
N TYR A 319 -18.91 -4.08 14.14
CA TYR A 319 -18.77 -3.04 13.15
C TYR A 319 -19.27 -3.58 11.80
N VAL A 320 -20.20 -2.89 11.17
CA VAL A 320 -20.72 -3.21 9.85
C VAL A 320 -20.61 -1.98 8.98
N SER A 321 -20.06 -2.13 7.78
CA SER A 321 -19.97 -1.05 6.79
C SER A 321 -20.36 -1.53 5.41
N GLY A 322 -20.84 -0.59 4.60
CA GLY A 322 -21.09 -0.77 3.18
C GLY A 322 -20.71 0.49 2.41
N GLY A 323 -20.09 0.31 1.25
CA GLY A 323 -19.55 1.42 0.47
C GLY A 323 -19.73 1.24 -1.04
N PHE A 324 -19.83 2.39 -1.71
CA PHE A 324 -19.76 2.53 -3.16
C PHE A 324 -18.69 3.56 -3.51
N TYR A 325 -17.83 3.20 -4.46
CA TYR A 325 -16.78 4.07 -4.99
C TYR A 325 -16.81 3.99 -6.51
N ASP A 326 -16.74 5.14 -7.18
CA ASP A 326 -16.75 5.27 -8.63
C ASP A 326 -15.83 6.42 -9.04
N GLN A 327 -14.88 6.09 -9.91
CA GLN A 327 -13.87 7.02 -10.39
C GLN A 327 -13.63 6.78 -11.87
N ASP A 328 -13.82 7.83 -12.65
CA ASP A 328 -13.32 7.89 -14.02
C ASP A 328 -11.81 8.22 -13.96
N GLY A 329 -11.03 7.50 -14.75
CA GLY A 329 -9.64 7.84 -14.97
C GLY A 329 -9.50 9.10 -15.81
N ILE A 330 -8.35 9.76 -15.70
CA ILE A 330 -8.06 10.93 -16.54
C ILE A 330 -7.80 10.53 -17.99
N ALA A 331 -7.30 9.34 -18.31
CA ALA A 331 -7.16 8.90 -19.70
C ALA A 331 -8.43 8.22 -20.21
N GLN A 332 -8.68 8.30 -21.52
CA GLN A 332 -9.79 7.59 -22.17
C GLN A 332 -9.79 6.07 -21.86
N ASN A 333 -10.98 5.46 -21.79
CA ASN A 333 -11.21 4.04 -21.46
C ASN A 333 -10.67 3.57 -20.10
N SER A 334 -10.40 4.50 -19.17
CA SER A 334 -10.04 4.19 -17.78
C SER A 334 -11.23 4.46 -16.85
N THR A 335 -11.75 3.43 -16.19
CA THR A 335 -12.86 3.54 -15.22
C THR A 335 -12.69 2.51 -14.11
N PHE A 336 -13.05 2.87 -12.88
CA PHE A 336 -13.01 1.97 -11.74
C PHE A 336 -14.24 2.14 -10.84
N ARG A 337 -14.93 1.03 -10.58
CA ARG A 337 -16.10 0.95 -9.71
C ARG A 337 -15.94 -0.16 -8.70
N ARG A 338 -16.34 0.13 -7.45
CA ARG A 338 -16.31 -0.83 -6.35
C ARG A 338 -17.55 -0.73 -5.49
N TYR A 339 -18.10 -1.89 -5.16
CA TYR A 339 -19.10 -2.09 -4.12
C TYR A 339 -18.49 -2.99 -3.06
N ASN A 340 -18.56 -2.60 -1.79
CA ASN A 340 -18.02 -3.41 -0.71
C ASN A 340 -18.94 -3.46 0.50
N ILE A 341 -18.82 -4.54 1.26
CA ILE A 341 -19.45 -4.74 2.55
C ILE A 341 -18.41 -5.36 3.47
N ARG A 342 -18.34 -4.86 4.71
CA ARG A 342 -17.52 -5.46 5.77
C ARG A 342 -18.36 -5.68 7.02
N THR A 343 -18.13 -6.81 7.67
CA THR A 343 -18.73 -7.22 8.93
C THR A 343 -17.65 -7.74 9.86
N ASN A 344 -17.42 -7.03 10.96
CA ASN A 344 -16.60 -7.48 12.08
C ASN A 344 -17.51 -7.68 13.27
N ALA A 345 -17.53 -8.87 13.85
CA ALA A 345 -18.37 -9.16 14.99
C ALA A 345 -17.71 -10.16 15.94
N ASP A 346 -17.75 -9.87 17.23
CA ASP A 346 -17.30 -10.77 18.29
C ASP A 346 -18.38 -10.92 19.35
N VAL A 347 -18.58 -12.15 19.80
CA VAL A 347 -19.51 -12.51 20.86
C VAL A 347 -18.74 -13.22 21.96
N LYS A 348 -18.80 -12.68 23.18
CA LYS A 348 -18.43 -13.42 24.39
C LYS A 348 -19.57 -14.37 24.72
N ALA A 349 -19.54 -15.56 24.13
CA ALA A 349 -20.55 -16.61 24.31
C ALA A 349 -20.60 -17.09 25.78
N SER A 350 -19.46 -17.09 26.46
CA SER A 350 -19.33 -17.34 27.89
C SER A 350 -18.10 -16.62 28.45
N ASN A 351 -17.82 -16.75 29.75
CA ASN A 351 -16.58 -16.23 30.34
C ASN A 351 -15.32 -16.98 29.85
N TRP A 352 -15.49 -18.20 29.33
CA TRP A 352 -14.39 -19.04 28.85
C TRP A 352 -14.32 -19.12 27.33
N LEU A 353 -15.29 -18.55 26.60
CA LEU A 353 -15.38 -18.63 25.15
C LEU A 353 -15.78 -17.29 24.52
N LYS A 354 -14.95 -16.82 23.61
CA LYS A 354 -15.27 -15.74 22.68
C LYS A 354 -15.15 -16.26 21.25
N ILE A 355 -16.15 -15.98 20.42
CA ILE A 355 -16.15 -16.33 19.00
C ILE A 355 -16.22 -15.02 18.22
N GLY A 356 -15.52 -14.92 17.09
CA GLY A 356 -15.60 -13.76 16.24
C GLY A 356 -15.44 -14.06 14.77
N THR A 357 -15.84 -13.10 13.95
CA THR A 357 -15.66 -13.10 12.50
C THR A 357 -15.22 -11.73 12.02
N ASN A 358 -14.33 -11.71 11.03
CA ASN A 358 -13.97 -10.54 10.24
C ASN A 358 -14.19 -10.93 8.77
N THR A 359 -15.29 -10.46 8.19
CA THR A 359 -15.72 -10.83 6.85
C THR A 359 -15.85 -9.61 5.97
N MET A 360 -15.33 -9.71 4.76
CA MET A 360 -15.41 -8.69 3.73
C MET A 360 -15.86 -9.35 2.42
N ALA A 361 -16.74 -8.67 1.71
CA ALA A 361 -17.10 -9.01 0.33
C ALA A 361 -17.00 -7.76 -0.54
N ALA A 362 -16.48 -7.91 -1.76
CA ALA A 362 -16.40 -6.81 -2.73
C ALA A 362 -16.69 -7.28 -4.16
N TYR A 363 -17.30 -6.39 -4.94
CA TYR A 363 -17.45 -6.50 -6.39
C TYR A 363 -16.78 -5.28 -7.03
N GLU A 364 -15.90 -5.55 -8.00
CA GLU A 364 -15.18 -4.52 -8.74
C GLU A 364 -15.46 -4.66 -10.24
N GLU A 365 -15.55 -3.52 -10.91
CA GLU A 365 -15.57 -3.42 -12.36
C GLU A 365 -14.56 -2.37 -12.79
N ALA A 366 -13.68 -2.74 -13.71
CA ALA A 366 -12.61 -1.86 -14.19
C ALA A 366 -12.42 -1.95 -15.69
N GLN A 367 -12.13 -0.81 -16.31
CA GLN A 367 -11.51 -0.70 -17.63
C GLN A 367 -10.21 0.06 -17.43
N GLN A 368 -9.13 -0.42 -18.04
CA GLN A 368 -7.79 0.15 -17.89
C GLN A 368 -7.36 0.76 -19.22
N ALA A 369 -6.78 1.96 -19.17
CA ALA A 369 -6.11 2.51 -20.33
C ALA A 369 -4.79 1.76 -20.56
N ASP A 370 -4.49 1.46 -21.82
CA ASP A 370 -3.20 0.88 -22.19
C ASP A 370 -2.07 1.90 -21.95
N ASP A 371 -1.13 1.56 -21.06
CA ASP A 371 0.10 2.30 -20.77
C ASP A 371 1.33 1.42 -21.00
N GLY A 372 2.52 2.03 -21.02
CA GLY A 372 3.77 1.27 -21.09
C GLY A 372 4.14 0.73 -22.48
N SER A 373 3.34 0.97 -23.52
CA SER A 373 3.58 0.47 -24.88
C SER A 373 3.65 1.59 -25.90
N TYR A 374 4.75 1.69 -26.66
CA TYR A 374 4.93 2.68 -27.72
C TYR A 374 4.19 2.28 -28.99
N THR A 375 2.91 2.64 -29.06
CA THR A 375 2.10 2.50 -30.26
C THR A 375 1.35 3.80 -30.51
N THR A 376 0.99 4.07 -31.75
CA THR A 376 0.19 5.24 -32.12
C THR A 376 -1.30 5.10 -31.84
N VAL A 377 -1.75 3.93 -31.39
CA VAL A 377 -3.17 3.61 -31.19
C VAL A 377 -3.56 3.52 -29.72
N THR A 378 -2.58 3.50 -28.81
CA THR A 378 -2.81 3.51 -27.35
C THR A 378 -2.79 4.94 -26.82
N PRO A 379 -3.63 5.29 -25.82
CA PRO A 379 -3.90 6.67 -25.44
C PRO A 379 -2.64 7.43 -24.99
N ILE A 380 -1.89 6.86 -24.04
CA ILE A 380 -0.74 7.54 -23.42
C ILE A 380 0.41 7.75 -24.42
N SER A 381 0.61 6.83 -25.35
CA SER A 381 1.64 6.97 -26.40
C SER A 381 1.18 7.84 -27.56
N ALA A 382 -0.12 7.82 -27.89
CA ALA A 382 -0.68 8.63 -28.96
C ALA A 382 -0.55 10.14 -28.68
N CYS A 383 -0.71 10.58 -27.43
CA CYS A 383 -0.54 12.01 -27.09
C CYS A 383 0.86 12.55 -27.40
N ARG A 384 1.85 11.65 -27.52
CA ARG A 384 3.24 11.95 -27.85
C ARG A 384 3.53 11.82 -29.34
N PHE A 385 3.03 10.79 -30.01
CA PHE A 385 3.45 10.48 -31.38
C PHE A 385 2.56 11.08 -32.47
N MET A 386 1.30 11.40 -32.16
CA MET A 386 0.38 11.92 -33.16
C MET A 386 0.77 13.32 -33.64
N LEU A 387 0.74 13.53 -34.97
CA LEU A 387 1.01 14.83 -35.56
C LEU A 387 -0.10 15.84 -35.21
N PRO A 388 0.26 17.10 -34.93
CA PRO A 388 -0.70 18.12 -34.48
C PRO A 388 -1.70 18.50 -35.58
N TYR A 389 -1.42 18.21 -36.85
CA TYR A 389 -2.35 18.44 -37.96
C TYR A 389 -3.18 17.21 -38.34
N TRP A 390 -3.13 16.11 -37.57
CA TRP A 390 -4.06 14.99 -37.71
C TRP A 390 -5.32 15.25 -36.90
N ASN A 391 -6.42 15.59 -37.57
CA ASN A 391 -7.69 15.88 -36.89
C ASN A 391 -8.41 14.58 -36.49
N PRO A 392 -8.68 14.32 -35.19
CA PRO A 392 -9.44 13.15 -34.76
C PRO A 392 -10.92 13.18 -35.20
N TYR A 393 -11.40 14.31 -35.70
CA TYR A 393 -12.78 14.50 -36.13
C TYR A 393 -12.88 14.82 -37.64
N ALA A 394 -13.93 14.30 -38.26
CA ALA A 394 -14.33 14.65 -39.61
C ALA A 394 -15.09 15.98 -39.65
N LYS A 395 -15.36 16.51 -40.85
CA LYS A 395 -16.02 17.81 -41.04
C LYS A 395 -17.44 17.88 -40.48
N ASP A 396 -18.10 16.75 -40.32
CA ASP A 396 -19.45 16.63 -39.74
C ASP A 396 -19.43 16.45 -38.21
N GLY A 397 -18.25 16.44 -37.59
CA GLY A 397 -18.06 16.24 -36.15
C GLY A 397 -17.98 14.77 -35.71
N SER A 398 -18.13 13.81 -36.62
CA SER A 398 -17.92 12.39 -36.31
C SER A 398 -16.43 12.08 -36.12
N LEU A 399 -16.10 10.96 -35.44
CA LEU A 399 -14.70 10.52 -35.32
C LEU A 399 -14.16 10.10 -36.69
N ALA A 400 -13.03 10.69 -37.08
CA ALA A 400 -12.31 10.29 -38.28
C ALA A 400 -11.71 8.89 -38.07
N SER A 401 -11.83 8.02 -39.07
CA SER A 401 -11.30 6.65 -39.02
C SER A 401 -10.78 6.18 -40.38
N LEU A 402 -9.92 5.16 -40.36
CA LEU A 402 -9.46 4.49 -41.57
C LEU A 402 -10.63 3.84 -42.32
N ALA A 403 -11.58 3.25 -41.59
CA ALA A 403 -12.76 2.61 -42.16
C ALA A 403 -13.64 3.60 -42.95
N ALA A 404 -13.75 4.85 -42.48
CA ALA A 404 -14.51 5.90 -43.15
C ALA A 404 -13.71 6.62 -44.25
N GLY A 405 -12.41 6.32 -44.41
CA GLY A 405 -11.54 6.94 -45.43
C GLY A 405 -11.30 8.43 -45.23
N ASN A 406 -11.57 8.96 -44.02
CA ASN A 406 -11.49 10.39 -43.69
C ASN A 406 -10.42 10.71 -42.64
N TRP A 407 -9.67 9.70 -42.17
CA TRP A 407 -8.56 9.85 -41.24
C TRP A 407 -7.23 10.11 -41.96
N ALA A 408 -6.47 11.09 -41.47
CA ALA A 408 -5.22 11.54 -42.08
C ALA A 408 -3.97 10.83 -41.53
N GLY A 409 -4.08 10.10 -40.42
CA GLY A 409 -2.96 9.41 -39.78
C GLY A 409 -2.62 8.07 -40.43
N THR A 410 -1.43 7.55 -40.10
CA THR A 410 -0.88 6.32 -40.70
C THR A 410 -1.36 5.03 -40.04
N SER A 411 -1.75 5.08 -38.77
CA SER A 411 -2.44 4.00 -38.03
C SER A 411 -3.90 4.37 -37.83
N GLU A 412 -4.72 3.52 -37.20
CA GLU A 412 -6.09 3.91 -36.83
C GLU A 412 -6.07 5.11 -35.86
N ASN A 413 -7.13 5.94 -35.90
CA ASN A 413 -7.35 6.97 -34.89
C ASN A 413 -7.39 6.30 -33.49
N PRO A 414 -6.54 6.72 -32.52
CA PRO A 414 -6.46 6.08 -31.21
C PRO A 414 -7.80 6.06 -30.47
N ILE A 415 -8.61 7.11 -30.59
CA ILE A 415 -9.95 7.20 -29.97
C ILE A 415 -10.87 6.11 -30.55
N VAL A 416 -10.82 5.90 -31.86
CA VAL A 416 -11.59 4.85 -32.55
C VAL A 416 -11.07 3.46 -32.21
N TYR A 417 -9.75 3.28 -32.18
CA TYR A 417 -9.12 2.01 -31.85
C TYR A 417 -9.52 1.54 -30.45
N MET A 418 -9.47 2.43 -29.46
CA MET A 418 -9.87 2.15 -28.09
C MET A 418 -11.36 1.81 -27.98
N ALA A 419 -12.24 2.58 -28.62
CA ALA A 419 -13.68 2.32 -28.62
C ALA A 419 -14.04 0.96 -29.25
N LYS A 420 -13.25 0.49 -30.22
CA LYS A 420 -13.44 -0.78 -30.93
C LYS A 420 -12.67 -1.96 -30.31
N ASN A 421 -11.81 -1.72 -29.31
CA ASN A 421 -11.08 -2.75 -28.56
C ASN A 421 -11.35 -2.69 -27.05
N PRO A 422 -12.62 -2.74 -26.59
CA PRO A 422 -12.89 -2.64 -25.17
C PRO A 422 -12.42 -3.89 -24.41
N ILE A 423 -11.85 -3.67 -23.23
CA ILE A 423 -11.51 -4.70 -22.26
C ILE A 423 -12.24 -4.38 -20.95
N LYS A 424 -13.10 -5.29 -20.50
CA LYS A 424 -13.83 -5.15 -19.23
C LYS A 424 -13.38 -6.22 -18.25
N ASN A 425 -12.85 -5.78 -17.12
CA ASN A 425 -12.45 -6.66 -16.03
C ASN A 425 -13.49 -6.60 -14.92
N LYS A 426 -13.83 -7.77 -14.35
CA LYS A 426 -14.69 -7.88 -13.18
C LYS A 426 -14.04 -8.78 -12.16
N LYS A 427 -14.21 -8.44 -10.89
CA LYS A 427 -13.67 -9.20 -9.78
C LYS A 427 -14.66 -9.31 -8.63
N TYR A 428 -14.80 -10.51 -8.11
CA TYR A 428 -15.56 -10.83 -6.90
C TYR A 428 -14.57 -11.29 -5.86
N LYS A 429 -14.58 -10.67 -4.68
CA LYS A 429 -13.66 -10.98 -3.58
C LYS A 429 -14.44 -11.30 -2.33
N ILE A 430 -14.10 -12.38 -1.66
CA ILE A 430 -14.57 -12.70 -0.31
C ILE A 430 -13.36 -13.03 0.54
N LEU A 431 -13.16 -12.26 1.61
CA LEU A 431 -12.16 -12.56 2.63
C LEU A 431 -12.89 -12.73 3.96
N SER A 432 -12.84 -13.92 4.53
CA SER A 432 -13.51 -14.23 5.79
C SER A 432 -12.57 -14.90 6.77
N THR A 433 -12.48 -14.33 7.97
CA THR A 433 -11.70 -14.88 9.08
C THR A 433 -12.64 -15.20 10.22
N MET A 434 -12.78 -16.47 10.58
CA MET A 434 -13.54 -16.92 11.73
C MET A 434 -12.57 -17.40 12.81
N TYR A 435 -12.84 -17.09 14.08
CA TYR A 435 -11.95 -17.49 15.16
C TYR A 435 -12.69 -17.76 16.47
N ALA A 436 -12.07 -18.59 17.31
CA ALA A 436 -12.51 -18.87 18.67
C ALA A 436 -11.34 -18.64 19.64
N GLU A 437 -11.60 -17.89 20.70
CA GLU A 437 -10.71 -17.67 21.84
C GLU A 437 -11.27 -18.40 23.06
N ILE A 438 -10.50 -19.35 23.58
CA ILE A 438 -10.84 -20.21 24.71
C ILE A 438 -9.95 -19.85 25.89
N TYR A 439 -10.56 -19.69 27.08
CA TYR A 439 -9.90 -19.34 28.33
C TYR A 439 -10.07 -20.47 29.35
N PRO A 440 -9.33 -21.59 29.20
CA PRO A 440 -9.56 -22.79 30.00
C PRO A 440 -9.14 -22.61 31.48
N ILE A 441 -8.11 -21.81 31.72
CA ILE A 441 -7.65 -21.39 33.05
C ILE A 441 -7.31 -19.90 32.98
N GLU A 442 -7.21 -19.27 34.14
CA GLU A 442 -6.79 -17.88 34.24
C GLU A 442 -5.43 -17.69 33.52
N ASN A 443 -5.32 -16.60 32.77
CA ASN A 443 -4.14 -16.21 31.99
C ASN A 443 -3.73 -17.07 30.79
N LEU A 444 -4.38 -18.20 30.53
CA LEU A 444 -4.18 -18.98 29.31
C LEU A 444 -5.25 -18.59 28.29
N THR A 445 -4.81 -18.22 27.08
CA THR A 445 -5.68 -17.99 25.94
C THR A 445 -5.27 -18.93 24.81
N ILE A 446 -6.19 -19.81 24.41
CA ILE A 446 -6.05 -20.62 23.20
C ILE A 446 -6.88 -19.95 22.11
N ARG A 447 -6.26 -19.61 20.99
CA ARG A 447 -6.96 -19.00 19.85
C ARG A 447 -6.74 -19.85 18.60
N THR A 448 -7.85 -20.35 18.06
CA THR A 448 -7.89 -21.03 16.75
C THR A 448 -8.61 -20.13 15.75
N GLN A 449 -8.02 -19.97 14.58
CA GLN A 449 -8.48 -19.08 13.52
C GLN A 449 -8.46 -19.83 12.19
N PHE A 450 -9.53 -19.66 11.42
CA PHE A 450 -9.67 -20.13 10.06
C PHE A 450 -9.92 -18.93 9.14
N GLY A 451 -9.07 -18.76 8.13
CA GLY A 451 -9.16 -17.76 7.09
C GLY A 451 -9.48 -18.40 5.74
N ALA A 452 -10.43 -17.82 5.02
CA ALA A 452 -10.71 -18.15 3.62
C ALA A 452 -10.62 -16.87 2.80
N ASP A 453 -9.71 -16.87 1.84
CA ASP A 453 -9.53 -15.79 0.87
C ASP A 453 -9.85 -16.31 -0.54
N PHE A 454 -10.99 -15.89 -1.08
CA PHE A 454 -11.49 -16.31 -2.38
C PHE A 454 -11.60 -15.11 -3.33
N SER A 455 -11.09 -15.26 -4.54
CA SER A 455 -11.36 -14.31 -5.63
C SER A 455 -11.72 -15.01 -6.93
N HIS A 456 -12.78 -14.52 -7.57
CA HIS A 456 -13.15 -14.88 -8.93
C HIS A 456 -12.95 -13.65 -9.82
N SER A 457 -12.12 -13.76 -10.86
CA SER A 457 -11.85 -12.68 -11.80
C SER A 457 -12.22 -13.09 -13.21
N THR A 458 -12.82 -12.16 -13.96
CA THR A 458 -13.14 -12.36 -15.37
C THR A 458 -12.67 -11.17 -16.19
N ALA A 459 -12.23 -11.45 -17.42
CA ALA A 459 -11.98 -10.43 -18.42
C ALA A 459 -12.79 -10.73 -19.68
N PHE A 460 -13.39 -9.69 -20.25
CA PHE A 460 -13.96 -9.73 -21.58
C PHE A 460 -13.22 -8.78 -22.50
N MET A 461 -12.51 -9.36 -23.46
CA MET A 461 -11.82 -8.60 -24.49
C MET A 461 -12.60 -8.72 -25.78
N GLN A 462 -12.79 -7.60 -26.47
CA GLN A 462 -13.42 -7.60 -27.79
C GLN A 462 -12.54 -6.80 -28.75
N SER A 463 -12.56 -7.19 -30.01
CA SER A 463 -12.02 -6.41 -31.11
C SER A 463 -13.06 -6.45 -32.23
N PHE A 464 -13.67 -5.30 -32.54
CA PHE A 464 -14.83 -5.26 -33.41
C PHE A 464 -14.47 -5.47 -34.89
N PRO A 465 -15.28 -6.21 -35.67
CA PRO A 465 -15.03 -6.42 -37.09
C PRO A 465 -14.99 -5.13 -37.92
N SER A 466 -15.68 -4.07 -37.48
CA SER A 466 -15.62 -2.75 -38.13
C SER A 466 -14.29 -2.01 -37.96
N LEU A 467 -13.37 -2.50 -37.13
CA LEU A 467 -12.00 -1.97 -37.05
C LEU A 467 -11.25 -2.38 -38.32
N SER A 468 -10.68 -1.43 -39.05
CA SER A 468 -10.07 -1.73 -40.36
C SER A 468 -8.98 -2.79 -40.28
N SER A 469 -8.18 -2.83 -39.20
CA SER A 469 -7.13 -3.84 -38.99
C SER A 469 -7.66 -5.27 -38.85
N ASN A 470 -8.96 -5.45 -38.57
CA ASN A 470 -9.58 -6.76 -38.42
C ASN A 470 -10.08 -7.35 -39.74
N ASN A 471 -10.11 -6.58 -40.84
CA ASN A 471 -10.59 -7.02 -42.16
C ASN A 471 -11.96 -7.71 -42.10
N GLY A 472 -12.90 -7.16 -41.31
CA GLY A 472 -14.24 -7.73 -41.13
C GLY A 472 -14.30 -9.00 -40.27
N GLN A 473 -13.17 -9.45 -39.69
CA GLN A 473 -13.08 -10.58 -38.77
C GLN A 473 -12.70 -10.11 -37.37
N GLY A 474 -13.71 -9.80 -36.56
CA GLY A 474 -13.55 -9.47 -35.16
C GLY A 474 -13.01 -10.63 -34.33
N LEU A 475 -12.76 -10.31 -33.07
CA LEU A 475 -12.26 -11.21 -32.05
C LEU A 475 -13.04 -11.00 -30.75
N ALA A 476 -13.27 -12.09 -30.03
CA ALA A 476 -13.82 -12.07 -28.68
C ALA A 476 -13.02 -13.01 -27.79
N ALA A 477 -12.67 -12.58 -26.58
CA ALA A 477 -11.95 -13.39 -25.61
C ALA A 477 -12.60 -13.35 -24.23
N ARG A 478 -12.76 -14.51 -23.60
CA ARG A 478 -13.21 -14.63 -22.21
C ARG A 478 -12.10 -15.26 -21.39
N GLN A 479 -11.78 -14.61 -20.29
CA GLN A 479 -10.91 -15.12 -19.25
C GLN A 479 -11.73 -15.34 -17.99
N SER A 480 -11.44 -16.43 -17.30
CA SER A 480 -11.98 -16.72 -15.97
C SER A 480 -10.85 -17.29 -15.13
N SER A 481 -10.70 -16.80 -13.91
CA SER A 481 -9.72 -17.32 -12.97
C SER A 481 -10.29 -17.30 -11.55
N ASP A 482 -10.09 -18.42 -10.87
CA ASP A 482 -10.40 -18.60 -9.47
C ASP A 482 -9.09 -18.73 -8.68
N MET A 483 -9.11 -18.17 -7.47
CA MET A 483 -8.02 -18.27 -6.51
C MET A 483 -8.63 -18.46 -5.13
N LEU A 484 -8.20 -19.51 -4.44
CA LEU A 484 -8.58 -19.83 -3.08
C LEU A 484 -7.33 -20.01 -2.22
N ASN A 485 -7.23 -19.23 -1.16
CA ASN A 485 -6.20 -19.39 -0.14
C ASN A 485 -6.87 -19.65 1.21
N LEU A 486 -6.61 -20.82 1.77
CA LEU A 486 -7.09 -21.25 3.07
C LEU A 486 -5.95 -21.15 4.09
N THR A 487 -6.24 -20.62 5.27
CA THR A 487 -5.26 -20.50 6.34
C THR A 487 -5.85 -20.99 7.66
N GLU A 488 -5.15 -21.88 8.34
CA GLU A 488 -5.44 -22.28 9.72
C GLU A 488 -4.32 -21.78 10.62
N THR A 489 -4.68 -21.20 11.75
CA THR A 489 -3.71 -20.79 12.77
C THR A 489 -4.25 -21.09 14.15
N THR A 490 -3.51 -21.88 14.92
CA THR A 490 -3.82 -22.16 16.31
C THR A 490 -2.66 -21.72 17.19
N THR A 491 -2.96 -20.93 18.22
CA THR A 491 -2.00 -20.41 19.19
C THR A 491 -2.45 -20.67 20.62
N ALA A 492 -1.49 -20.93 21.51
CA ALA A 492 -1.69 -21.01 22.95
C ALA A 492 -0.76 -20.00 23.63
N ASN A 493 -1.34 -19.03 24.34
CA ASN A 493 -0.62 -17.92 24.95
C ASN A 493 -0.86 -17.87 26.46
N TYR A 494 0.20 -17.93 27.26
CA TYR A 494 0.14 -17.89 28.73
C TYR A 494 0.88 -16.67 29.28
N ARG A 495 0.20 -15.86 30.10
CA ARG A 495 0.76 -14.62 30.70
C ARG A 495 0.79 -14.69 32.21
N PHE A 496 1.93 -14.51 32.85
CA PHE A 496 1.96 -14.52 34.31
C PHE A 496 2.92 -13.49 34.87
N THR A 497 2.61 -13.03 36.09
CA THR A 497 3.45 -12.09 36.83
C THR A 497 3.99 -12.73 38.10
N LEU A 498 5.22 -12.38 38.48
CA LEU A 498 5.83 -12.77 39.76
C LEU A 498 6.13 -11.50 40.56
N LYS A 499 5.57 -11.41 41.76
CA LYS A 499 5.73 -10.28 42.70
C LYS A 499 5.42 -8.91 42.06
N ASP A 500 4.58 -8.88 41.03
CA ASP A 500 4.21 -7.70 40.24
C ASP A 500 5.37 -6.89 39.63
N ILE A 501 6.58 -7.46 39.62
CA ILE A 501 7.80 -6.83 39.09
C ILE A 501 8.42 -7.62 37.95
N HIS A 502 8.04 -8.89 37.78
CA HIS A 502 8.38 -9.71 36.64
C HIS A 502 7.10 -10.05 35.90
N SER A 503 7.07 -9.82 34.59
CA SER A 503 5.97 -10.24 33.73
C SER A 503 6.52 -11.10 32.59
N PHE A 504 5.86 -12.22 32.36
CA PHE A 504 6.22 -13.20 31.33
C PHE A 504 5.03 -13.41 30.40
N ASN A 505 5.32 -13.55 29.11
CA ASN A 505 4.33 -13.96 28.13
C ASN A 505 4.96 -15.00 27.21
N VAL A 506 4.38 -16.20 27.17
CA VAL A 506 4.87 -17.31 26.35
C VAL A 506 3.77 -17.75 25.40
N MET A 507 4.09 -17.83 24.12
CA MET A 507 3.20 -18.25 23.05
C MET A 507 3.80 -19.43 22.31
N LEU A 508 2.96 -20.42 22.00
CA LEU A 508 3.20 -21.49 21.05
C LEU A 508 2.15 -21.41 19.94
N GLY A 509 2.52 -21.76 18.72
CA GLY A 509 1.54 -21.82 17.64
C GLY A 509 1.95 -22.69 16.47
N GLN A 510 0.94 -23.04 15.69
CA GLN A 510 1.06 -23.67 14.38
C GLN A 510 0.34 -22.82 13.34
N GLU A 511 0.77 -22.92 12.09
CA GLU A 511 0.09 -22.32 10.95
C GLU A 511 0.18 -23.25 9.74
N ALA A 512 -0.96 -23.43 9.06
CA ALA A 512 -1.05 -24.14 7.79
C ALA A 512 -1.69 -23.22 6.75
N VAL A 513 -1.11 -23.19 5.55
CA VAL A 513 -1.62 -22.43 4.40
C VAL A 513 -1.76 -23.38 3.23
N ASP A 514 -2.89 -23.31 2.54
CA ASP A 514 -3.16 -24.07 1.33
C ASP A 514 -3.70 -23.12 0.27
N TYR A 515 -3.01 -23.07 -0.86
CA TYR A 515 -3.33 -22.18 -1.97
C TYR A 515 -3.61 -23.00 -3.22
N HIS A 516 -4.69 -22.65 -3.89
CA HIS A 516 -5.07 -23.17 -5.19
C HIS A 516 -5.47 -22.01 -6.11
N SER A 517 -5.02 -22.04 -7.35
CA SER A 517 -5.53 -21.17 -8.41
C SER A 517 -5.71 -21.95 -9.68
N GLU A 518 -6.80 -21.67 -10.38
CA GLU A 518 -7.12 -22.21 -11.69
C GLU A 518 -7.71 -21.14 -12.59
N GLY A 519 -7.65 -21.36 -13.89
CA GLY A 519 -8.25 -20.43 -14.83
C GLY A 519 -7.95 -20.76 -16.28
N PHE A 520 -8.85 -20.30 -17.13
CA PHE A 520 -8.78 -20.52 -18.56
C PHE A 520 -8.98 -19.22 -19.34
N ASN A 521 -8.55 -19.23 -20.60
CA ASN A 521 -8.78 -18.16 -21.55
C ASN A 521 -9.10 -18.73 -22.93
N VAL A 522 -10.23 -18.32 -23.50
CA VAL A 522 -10.65 -18.71 -24.84
C VAL A 522 -10.80 -17.47 -25.72
N TYR A 523 -10.08 -17.46 -26.84
CA TYR A 523 -10.24 -16.52 -27.94
C TYR A 523 -10.98 -17.19 -29.08
N SER A 524 -12.03 -16.54 -29.59
CA SER A 524 -12.59 -16.87 -30.89
C SER A 524 -12.44 -15.73 -31.87
N ARG A 525 -12.36 -16.10 -33.15
CA ARG A 525 -12.17 -15.17 -34.26
C ARG A 525 -13.20 -15.43 -35.34
N GLY A 526 -13.53 -14.39 -36.11
CA GLY A 526 -14.46 -14.47 -37.25
C GLY A 526 -15.84 -13.90 -36.97
N GLN A 527 -16.00 -13.17 -35.86
CA GLN A 527 -17.17 -12.31 -35.64
C GLN A 527 -17.26 -11.31 -36.79
N ASN A 528 -18.44 -11.17 -37.40
CA ASN A 528 -18.64 -10.33 -38.59
C ASN A 528 -19.60 -9.16 -38.38
N ASN A 529 -20.13 -8.99 -37.16
CA ASN A 529 -21.03 -7.91 -36.78
C ASN A 529 -20.64 -7.40 -35.38
N ASP A 530 -20.46 -6.08 -35.23
CA ASP A 530 -20.06 -5.42 -33.99
C ASP A 530 -21.02 -5.71 -32.82
N LEU A 531 -22.32 -5.91 -33.10
CA LEU A 531 -23.33 -6.26 -32.11
C LEU A 531 -23.28 -7.74 -31.69
N LEU A 532 -22.64 -8.59 -32.48
CA LEU A 532 -22.51 -10.04 -32.25
C LEU A 532 -21.05 -10.41 -32.03
N THR A 533 -20.45 -9.80 -31.00
CA THR A 533 -19.04 -9.96 -30.64
C THR A 533 -18.84 -10.84 -29.41
N ASN A 534 -19.70 -11.85 -29.24
CA ASN A 534 -19.54 -12.91 -28.25
C ASN A 534 -18.66 -14.04 -28.79
N ILE A 535 -18.16 -14.90 -27.89
CA ILE A 535 -17.35 -16.07 -28.29
C ILE A 535 -18.10 -16.94 -29.29
N SER A 536 -19.39 -17.20 -29.04
CA SER A 536 -20.27 -18.06 -29.83
C SER A 536 -20.55 -17.55 -31.25
N SER A 537 -20.25 -16.28 -31.53
CA SER A 537 -20.44 -15.67 -32.85
C SER A 537 -19.19 -15.74 -33.73
N GLY A 538 -18.09 -16.29 -33.22
CA GLY A 538 -16.88 -16.56 -33.99
C GLY A 538 -17.00 -17.85 -34.82
N THR A 539 -16.18 -17.97 -35.86
CA THR A 539 -16.16 -19.16 -36.73
C THR A 539 -15.16 -20.23 -36.27
N ARG A 540 -14.20 -19.85 -35.42
CA ARG A 540 -13.19 -20.75 -34.86
C ARG A 540 -12.65 -20.22 -33.52
N ALA A 541 -12.19 -21.13 -32.68
CA ALA A 541 -11.30 -20.77 -31.58
C ALA A 541 -9.88 -20.53 -32.14
N SER A 542 -9.22 -19.46 -31.73
CA SER A 542 -7.84 -19.15 -32.15
C SER A 542 -6.81 -19.38 -31.04
N ARG A 543 -7.26 -19.50 -29.78
CA ARG A 543 -6.44 -19.82 -28.61
C ARG A 543 -7.33 -20.31 -27.47
N TRP A 544 -6.92 -21.35 -26.74
CA TRP A 544 -7.66 -21.94 -25.62
C TRP A 544 -6.68 -22.43 -24.53
N SER A 545 -6.13 -21.51 -23.75
CA SER A 545 -5.19 -21.88 -22.68
C SER A 545 -5.93 -22.19 -21.39
N ASP A 546 -5.42 -23.16 -20.64
CA ASP A 546 -5.85 -23.52 -19.28
C ASP A 546 -4.62 -23.61 -18.37
N SER A 547 -4.79 -23.32 -17.09
CA SER A 547 -3.71 -23.29 -16.11
C SER A 547 -4.21 -23.56 -14.70
N SER A 548 -3.40 -24.27 -13.93
CA SER A 548 -3.62 -24.53 -12.50
C SER A 548 -2.29 -24.45 -11.74
N SER A 549 -2.35 -24.02 -10.48
CA SER A 549 -1.17 -23.78 -9.65
C SER A 549 -1.48 -23.91 -8.17
N ASP A 550 -0.63 -24.63 -7.44
CA ASP A 550 -0.81 -24.95 -6.03
C ASP A 550 0.47 -24.65 -5.24
N TYR A 551 0.28 -24.26 -3.99
CA TYR A 551 1.35 -24.35 -2.99
C TYR A 551 0.78 -24.49 -1.59
N SER A 552 1.59 -25.01 -0.68
CA SER A 552 1.22 -25.13 0.73
C SER A 552 2.38 -24.78 1.65
N TYR A 553 2.03 -24.32 2.85
CA TYR A 553 2.98 -24.11 3.95
C TYR A 553 2.51 -24.84 5.22
N LEU A 554 3.48 -25.32 6.00
CA LEU A 554 3.25 -25.81 7.36
C LEU A 554 4.32 -25.23 8.27
N SER A 555 3.90 -24.68 9.41
CA SER A 555 4.77 -23.89 10.26
C SER A 555 4.52 -24.15 11.74
N PHE A 556 5.58 -24.10 12.53
CA PHE A 556 5.52 -24.15 13.99
C PHE A 556 6.36 -23.03 14.58
N PHE A 557 5.85 -22.35 15.59
CA PHE A 557 6.54 -21.20 16.18
C PHE A 557 6.34 -21.07 17.70
N MET A 558 7.31 -20.44 18.32
CA MET A 558 7.34 -20.09 19.74
C MET A 558 7.78 -18.64 19.89
N ARG A 559 7.19 -17.94 20.86
CA ARG A 559 7.62 -16.61 21.28
C ARG A 559 7.61 -16.50 22.79
N GLY A 560 8.68 -15.95 23.36
CA GLY A 560 8.78 -15.62 24.78
C GLY A 560 9.06 -14.13 24.95
N GLU A 561 8.38 -13.49 25.89
CA GLU A 561 8.58 -12.09 26.27
C GLU A 561 8.76 -12.00 27.79
N TYR A 562 9.66 -11.12 28.21
CA TYR A 562 9.97 -10.85 29.61
C TYR A 562 10.04 -9.34 29.85
N ASN A 563 9.43 -8.89 30.94
CA ASN A 563 9.50 -7.52 31.43
C ASN A 563 9.91 -7.53 32.91
N TYR A 564 10.95 -6.78 33.24
CA TYR A 564 11.35 -6.49 34.61
C TYR A 564 11.09 -5.03 34.97
N LYS A 565 10.17 -4.79 35.91
CA LYS A 565 9.84 -3.47 36.49
C LYS A 565 9.58 -2.36 35.46
N GLU A 566 9.14 -2.72 34.26
CA GLU A 566 9.01 -1.79 33.13
C GLU A 566 10.32 -1.09 32.74
N LEU A 567 11.46 -1.58 33.22
CA LEU A 567 12.81 -1.09 32.97
C LEU A 567 13.46 -1.85 31.82
N TYR A 568 13.44 -3.18 31.90
CA TYR A 568 14.05 -4.06 30.91
C TYR A 568 13.00 -4.93 30.27
N TYR A 569 13.03 -4.98 28.95
CA TYR A 569 12.18 -5.83 28.13
C TYR A 569 13.09 -6.69 27.29
N ALA A 570 12.77 -7.98 27.21
CA ALA A 570 13.45 -8.92 26.34
C ALA A 570 12.41 -9.77 25.63
N ASP A 571 12.67 -10.09 24.38
CA ASP A 571 11.86 -11.02 23.62
C ASP A 571 12.75 -11.99 22.82
N PHE A 572 12.23 -13.20 22.65
CA PHE A 572 12.83 -14.25 21.86
C PHE A 572 11.75 -14.91 21.01
N SER A 573 12.11 -15.32 19.81
CA SER A 573 11.25 -16.16 19.00
C SER A 573 12.04 -17.20 18.21
N LEU A 574 11.37 -18.31 17.93
CA LEU A 574 11.88 -19.41 17.12
C LEU A 574 10.72 -19.91 16.25
N ARG A 575 10.98 -20.12 14.97
CA ARG A 575 10.00 -20.60 14.00
C ARG A 575 10.65 -21.57 13.02
N THR A 576 9.91 -22.59 12.62
CA THR A 576 10.29 -23.51 11.54
C THR A 576 9.17 -23.58 10.53
N ASP A 577 9.51 -23.43 9.26
CA ASP A 577 8.56 -23.32 8.13
C ASP A 577 8.90 -24.37 7.06
N ALA A 578 7.89 -25.08 6.57
CA ALA A 578 7.96 -25.94 5.41
C ALA A 578 7.22 -25.31 4.22
N SER A 579 7.81 -25.35 3.03
CA SER A 579 7.15 -24.92 1.79
C SER A 579 7.16 -26.03 0.74
N SER A 580 6.04 -26.21 0.02
CA SER A 580 5.96 -27.15 -1.12
C SER A 580 6.74 -26.70 -2.35
N ARG A 581 7.23 -25.45 -2.39
CA ARG A 581 8.01 -24.91 -3.52
C ARG A 581 9.41 -25.51 -3.61
N PHE A 582 9.90 -26.10 -2.53
CA PHE A 582 11.25 -26.65 -2.42
C PHE A 582 11.27 -28.19 -2.43
N GLY A 583 12.44 -28.74 -2.76
CA GLY A 583 12.67 -30.18 -2.78
C GLY A 583 12.44 -30.83 -1.41
N LYS A 584 12.25 -32.15 -1.41
CA LYS A 584 11.91 -32.91 -0.19
C LYS A 584 12.86 -32.65 0.97
N ASP A 585 14.16 -32.58 0.68
CA ASP A 585 15.20 -32.48 1.69
C ASP A 585 15.52 -31.03 2.11
N HIS A 586 14.98 -30.04 1.38
CA HIS A 586 15.26 -28.61 1.58
C HIS A 586 14.02 -27.77 1.93
N ARG A 587 12.86 -28.41 2.12
CA ARG A 587 11.59 -27.69 2.39
C ARG A 587 11.53 -26.99 3.74
N TRP A 588 12.22 -27.50 4.76
CA TRP A 588 12.21 -26.93 6.11
C TRP A 588 13.28 -25.85 6.28
N GLY A 589 12.87 -24.67 6.74
CA GLY A 589 13.75 -23.57 7.14
C GLY A 589 13.50 -23.17 8.60
N THR A 590 14.57 -22.89 9.36
CA THR A 590 14.48 -22.47 10.76
C THR A 590 14.96 -21.03 10.94
N PHE A 591 14.18 -20.23 11.65
CA PHE A 591 14.38 -18.80 11.83
C PHE A 591 14.20 -18.41 13.29
N TRP A 592 15.05 -17.51 13.80
CA TRP A 592 14.99 -17.05 15.18
C TRP A 592 15.18 -15.53 15.28
N SER A 593 14.75 -14.94 16.39
CA SER A 593 15.08 -13.54 16.72
C SER A 593 15.19 -13.32 18.23
N VAL A 594 15.98 -12.30 18.59
CA VAL A 594 16.15 -11.80 19.96
C VAL A 594 16.03 -10.29 19.93
N GLY A 595 15.26 -9.73 20.86
CA GLY A 595 15.12 -8.30 21.09
C GLY A 595 15.38 -7.95 22.55
N PHE A 596 15.97 -6.77 22.79
CA PHE A 596 16.14 -6.18 24.11
C PHE A 596 15.85 -4.69 24.07
N MET A 597 15.07 -4.19 25.03
CA MET A 597 14.81 -2.77 25.21
C MET A 597 15.03 -2.36 26.66
N TRP A 598 15.75 -1.25 26.84
CA TRP A 598 15.93 -0.58 28.11
C TRP A 598 15.17 0.75 28.12
N ASN A 599 14.17 0.85 28.98
CA ASN A 599 13.46 2.09 29.28
C ASN A 599 14.25 2.91 30.31
N VAL A 600 15.27 3.62 29.83
CA VAL A 600 16.19 4.41 30.66
C VAL A 600 15.43 5.47 31.46
N LYS A 601 14.34 6.04 30.91
CA LYS A 601 13.53 7.06 31.61
C LYS A 601 12.92 6.54 32.92
N GLN A 602 12.67 5.24 33.03
CA GLN A 602 12.11 4.62 34.24
C GLN A 602 13.15 4.42 35.37
N THR A 603 14.43 4.74 35.14
CA THR A 603 15.47 4.68 36.18
C THR A 603 15.33 5.80 37.21
N GLU A 604 15.74 5.56 38.46
CA GLU A 604 15.60 6.52 39.56
C GLU A 604 16.27 7.87 39.27
N TRP A 605 17.41 7.85 38.57
CA TRP A 605 18.18 9.05 38.26
C TRP A 605 17.61 9.87 37.08
N LEU A 606 16.86 9.26 36.15
CA LEU A 606 16.19 10.00 35.07
C LEU A 606 14.73 10.37 35.36
N LYS A 607 14.05 9.63 36.24
CA LYS A 607 12.64 9.86 36.59
C LYS A 607 12.36 11.31 36.99
N LYS A 608 13.26 11.92 37.77
CA LYS A 608 13.16 13.30 38.28
C LYS A 608 13.13 14.41 37.21
N TYR A 609 13.57 14.14 35.98
CA TYR A 609 13.65 15.14 34.92
C TYR A 609 12.38 15.18 34.05
N ASN A 610 11.43 16.04 34.38
CA ASN A 610 10.14 16.14 33.67
C ASN A 610 10.24 16.65 32.23
N TRP A 611 11.32 17.36 31.88
CA TRP A 611 11.56 17.82 30.50
C TRP A 611 11.83 16.66 29.53
N LEU A 612 12.29 15.51 30.04
CA LEU A 612 12.49 14.28 29.30
C LEU A 612 11.32 13.33 29.65
N SER A 613 10.34 13.22 28.77
CA SER A 613 9.16 12.39 28.98
C SER A 613 9.38 10.93 28.61
N ASN A 614 10.28 10.65 27.65
CA ASN A 614 10.63 9.30 27.24
C ASN A 614 12.12 9.16 26.90
N ALA A 615 12.69 8.01 27.22
CA ALA A 615 14.04 7.64 26.81
C ALA A 615 14.17 6.12 26.79
N GLN A 616 14.21 5.55 25.58
CA GLN A 616 14.30 4.12 25.35
C GLN A 616 15.42 3.80 24.39
N LEU A 617 16.17 2.76 24.71
CA LEU A 617 17.17 2.14 23.85
C LEU A 617 16.69 0.74 23.51
N ALA A 618 16.73 0.36 22.24
CA ALA A 618 16.40 -1.00 21.83
C ALA A 618 17.43 -1.55 20.85
N VAL A 619 17.69 -2.85 20.95
CA VAL A 619 18.51 -3.62 20.01
C VAL A 619 17.78 -4.90 19.67
N SER A 620 17.86 -5.32 18.42
CA SER A 620 17.30 -6.59 17.97
C SER A 620 18.18 -7.23 16.91
N THR A 621 18.17 -8.56 16.84
CA THR A 621 18.82 -9.32 15.78
C THR A 621 18.10 -10.63 15.53
N GLY A 622 18.12 -11.11 14.29
CA GLY A 622 17.53 -12.40 13.95
C GLY A 622 17.61 -12.72 12.46
N THR A 623 17.09 -13.88 12.12
CA THR A 623 17.04 -14.41 10.76
C THR A 623 15.59 -14.52 10.28
N SER A 624 15.38 -14.39 8.98
CA SER A 624 14.09 -14.59 8.32
C SER A 624 14.29 -15.26 6.96
N GLY A 625 13.25 -15.93 6.46
CA GLY A 625 13.28 -16.62 5.17
C GLY A 625 12.57 -15.85 4.06
N ASN A 626 12.89 -16.19 2.82
CA ASN A 626 12.13 -15.87 1.62
C ASN A 626 11.95 -17.15 0.77
N SER A 627 10.74 -17.37 0.28
CA SER A 627 10.35 -18.52 -0.57
C SER A 627 9.51 -18.12 -1.78
N GLU A 628 9.48 -16.83 -2.12
CA GLU A 628 8.75 -16.33 -3.28
C GLU A 628 9.53 -16.61 -4.57
N ILE A 629 9.41 -17.86 -5.03
CA ILE A 629 9.80 -18.37 -6.34
C ILE A 629 8.57 -18.99 -7.00
N PRO A 630 8.55 -19.14 -8.34
CA PRO A 630 7.40 -19.78 -8.96
C PRO A 630 7.29 -21.26 -8.56
N ASN A 631 6.06 -21.78 -8.56
CA ASN A 631 5.75 -23.13 -8.09
C ASN A 631 6.39 -24.20 -9.00
N TYR A 632 6.70 -25.37 -8.43
CA TYR A 632 7.22 -26.55 -9.15
C TYR A 632 8.63 -26.41 -9.75
N TYR A 633 9.35 -25.31 -9.51
CA TYR A 633 10.69 -25.08 -10.10
C TYR A 633 11.78 -26.05 -9.61
N HIS A 634 11.54 -26.80 -8.53
CA HIS A 634 12.43 -27.87 -8.09
C HIS A 634 12.25 -29.18 -8.89
N LEU A 635 11.12 -29.37 -9.57
CA LEU A 635 10.78 -30.61 -10.29
C LEU A 635 11.36 -30.61 -11.71
N ALA A 636 11.71 -31.78 -12.23
CA ALA A 636 11.91 -31.95 -13.67
C ALA A 636 10.54 -32.15 -14.34
N LEU A 637 10.22 -31.35 -15.37
CA LEU A 637 8.89 -31.31 -15.99
C LEU A 637 8.95 -31.56 -17.50
N VAL A 638 7.87 -32.11 -18.03
CA VAL A 638 7.59 -32.30 -19.46
C VAL A 638 6.31 -31.53 -19.77
N SER A 639 6.26 -30.82 -20.90
CA SER A 639 5.05 -30.15 -21.38
C SER A 639 4.37 -30.93 -22.51
N GLY A 640 3.05 -30.80 -22.61
CA GLY A 640 2.20 -31.44 -23.62
C GLY A 640 1.44 -30.47 -24.50
N ASP A 641 1.87 -29.21 -24.57
CA ASP A 641 1.28 -28.18 -25.42
C ASP A 641 1.92 -28.09 -26.82
N ALA A 642 2.90 -28.95 -27.13
CA ALA A 642 3.41 -29.06 -28.49
C ALA A 642 2.33 -29.63 -29.41
N ASN A 643 2.14 -28.98 -30.55
CA ASN A 643 1.23 -29.42 -31.60
C ASN A 643 1.93 -29.30 -32.94
N TYR A 644 1.95 -30.39 -33.71
CA TYR A 644 2.39 -30.40 -35.10
C TYR A 644 1.39 -31.19 -35.92
N ASP A 645 0.78 -30.55 -36.92
CA ASP A 645 -0.24 -31.16 -37.80
C ASP A 645 -1.37 -31.86 -37.02
N ASP A 646 -1.95 -31.13 -36.06
CA ASP A 646 -3.01 -31.59 -35.13
C ASP A 646 -2.64 -32.83 -34.29
N THR A 647 -1.35 -33.18 -34.24
CA THR A 647 -0.82 -34.24 -33.40
C THR A 647 -0.18 -33.64 -32.14
N ALA A 648 -0.66 -34.07 -30.97
CA ALA A 648 -0.09 -33.66 -29.70
C ALA A 648 1.32 -34.24 -29.53
N GLY A 649 2.25 -33.40 -29.09
CA GLY A 649 3.63 -33.75 -28.80
C GLY A 649 4.00 -33.47 -27.35
N LEU A 650 5.09 -34.10 -26.90
CA LEU A 650 5.68 -33.87 -25.58
C LEU A 650 7.11 -33.37 -25.77
N TYR A 651 7.54 -32.44 -24.90
CA TYR A 651 8.93 -32.00 -24.85
C TYR A 651 9.34 -31.66 -23.41
N PRO A 652 10.63 -31.83 -23.04
CA PRO A 652 11.13 -31.38 -21.74
C PRO A 652 10.91 -29.87 -21.59
N SER A 653 10.24 -29.45 -20.52
CA SER A 653 9.93 -28.04 -20.26
C SER A 653 10.75 -27.43 -19.12
N GLN A 654 11.25 -28.28 -18.22
CA GLN A 654 12.07 -27.84 -17.10
C GLN A 654 13.03 -28.95 -16.61
N SER A 655 14.28 -28.60 -16.35
CA SER A 655 15.34 -29.51 -15.86
C SER A 655 15.26 -29.82 -14.36
N GLY A 656 14.55 -29.01 -13.57
CA GLY A 656 14.38 -29.16 -12.12
C GLY A 656 15.63 -28.84 -11.29
N ASN A 657 15.47 -28.71 -9.97
CA ASN A 657 16.55 -28.52 -9.00
C ASN A 657 16.07 -28.85 -7.56
N GLU A 658 16.24 -30.09 -7.13
CA GLU A 658 15.85 -30.56 -5.78
C GLU A 658 16.69 -29.95 -4.64
N GLU A 659 17.82 -29.31 -4.97
CA GLU A 659 18.67 -28.57 -4.03
C GLU A 659 18.15 -27.15 -3.74
N LEU A 660 17.04 -26.74 -4.38
CA LEU A 660 16.42 -25.45 -4.07
C LEU A 660 15.90 -25.43 -2.63
N GLY A 661 16.30 -24.40 -1.91
CA GLY A 661 15.88 -24.13 -0.54
C GLY A 661 15.68 -22.64 -0.27
N TRP A 662 15.66 -22.29 1.01
CA TRP A 662 15.32 -20.94 1.48
C TRP A 662 16.40 -19.91 1.18
N GLU A 663 15.97 -18.73 0.72
CA GLU A 663 16.79 -17.51 0.81
C GLU A 663 16.73 -16.98 2.25
N SER A 664 17.88 -16.68 2.85
CA SER A 664 17.98 -16.32 4.27
C SER A 664 18.49 -14.90 4.47
N THR A 665 17.75 -14.11 5.25
CA THR A 665 18.11 -12.73 5.61
C THR A 665 18.41 -12.63 7.09
N TRP A 666 19.65 -12.25 7.44
CA TRP A 666 20.04 -11.81 8.77
C TRP A 666 19.80 -10.30 8.90
N ALA A 667 19.08 -9.87 9.94
CA ALA A 667 18.85 -8.46 10.21
C ALA A 667 19.22 -8.10 11.66
N SER A 668 19.88 -6.95 11.82
CA SER A 668 20.18 -6.35 13.12
C SER A 668 19.73 -4.89 13.14
N ASN A 669 19.21 -4.44 14.27
CA ASN A 669 18.65 -3.10 14.46
C ASN A 669 19.11 -2.49 15.79
N PHE A 670 19.36 -1.19 15.77
CA PHE A 670 19.50 -0.34 16.94
C PHE A 670 18.48 0.79 16.85
N ALA A 671 17.79 1.08 17.96
CA ALA A 671 16.81 2.17 18.04
C ALA A 671 17.01 3.01 19.31
N LEU A 672 16.87 4.32 19.15
CA LEU A 672 16.82 5.31 20.21
C LEU A 672 15.53 6.11 20.08
N ARG A 673 14.70 6.09 21.13
CA ARG A 673 13.43 6.83 21.17
C ARG A 673 13.47 7.81 22.34
N LEU A 674 13.29 9.10 22.03
CA LEU A 674 13.32 10.19 23.00
C LEU A 674 12.02 10.99 22.93
N GLY A 675 11.56 11.43 24.10
CA GLY A 675 10.38 12.29 24.23
C GLY A 675 10.73 13.49 25.12
N PHE A 676 10.30 14.68 24.71
CA PHE A 676 10.55 15.93 25.41
C PHE A 676 9.25 16.68 25.68
N PHE A 677 9.10 17.16 26.92
CA PHE A 677 7.98 17.99 27.41
C PHE A 677 6.57 17.45 27.11
N ASP A 678 6.43 16.13 26.90
CA ASP A 678 5.19 15.50 26.44
C ASP A 678 4.59 16.15 25.17
N ARG A 679 5.47 16.67 24.31
CA ARG A 679 5.11 17.41 23.10
C ARG A 679 5.92 17.03 21.89
N ILE A 680 7.18 16.63 22.07
CA ILE A 680 8.10 16.34 20.97
C ILE A 680 8.60 14.92 21.12
N ASN A 681 8.40 14.11 20.09
CA ASN A 681 8.92 12.76 19.99
C ASN A 681 10.00 12.71 18.91
N PHE A 682 11.10 12.05 19.21
CA PHE A 682 12.21 11.81 18.29
C PHE A 682 12.55 10.32 18.29
N SER A 683 12.74 9.76 17.11
CA SER A 683 13.20 8.39 16.92
C SER A 683 14.37 8.36 15.95
N PHE A 684 15.41 7.63 16.33
CA PHE A 684 16.54 7.29 15.47
C PHE A 684 16.67 5.78 15.42
N GLU A 685 16.85 5.23 14.22
CA GLU A 685 17.17 3.82 14.04
C GLU A 685 18.32 3.64 13.05
N ALA A 686 19.11 2.59 13.28
CA ALA A 686 20.16 2.14 12.37
C ALA A 686 20.04 0.63 12.18
N TYR A 687 20.17 0.17 10.94
CA TYR A 687 19.98 -1.24 10.61
C TYR A 687 21.04 -1.77 9.65
N TYR A 688 21.25 -3.08 9.73
CA TYR A 688 22.05 -3.86 8.79
C TYR A 688 21.29 -5.14 8.45
N LYS A 689 21.04 -5.36 7.16
CA LYS A 689 20.44 -6.58 6.61
C LYS A 689 21.43 -7.25 5.67
N ARG A 690 21.60 -8.55 5.79
CA ARG A 690 22.43 -9.38 4.90
C ARG A 690 21.59 -10.56 4.41
N THR A 691 21.32 -10.59 3.11
CA THR A 691 20.67 -11.71 2.43
C THR A 691 21.72 -12.65 1.86
N SER A 692 21.57 -13.94 2.10
CA SER A 692 22.46 -15.01 1.63
C SER A 692 21.63 -16.14 1.03
N ASN A 693 22.25 -16.97 0.20
CA ASN A 693 21.58 -18.06 -0.53
C ASN A 693 20.40 -17.52 -1.35
N MET A 694 20.59 -16.35 -1.99
CA MET A 694 19.52 -15.68 -2.74
C MET A 694 18.99 -16.61 -3.83
N LEU A 695 17.67 -16.58 -4.01
CA LEU A 695 17.02 -17.33 -5.06
C LEU A 695 17.18 -16.53 -6.36
N MET A 696 18.16 -16.95 -7.17
CA MET A 696 18.57 -16.25 -8.40
C MET A 696 18.29 -17.08 -9.64
N ARG A 697 17.92 -16.38 -10.72
CA ARG A 697 17.82 -16.96 -12.07
C ARG A 697 19.19 -16.89 -12.72
N VAL A 698 19.95 -17.97 -12.60
CA VAL A 698 21.32 -18.07 -13.11
C VAL A 698 21.28 -18.41 -14.60
N PRO A 699 21.89 -17.61 -15.49
CA PRO A 699 22.03 -17.96 -16.89
C PRO A 699 22.81 -19.25 -17.08
N GLU A 700 22.31 -20.13 -17.94
CA GLU A 700 22.95 -21.38 -18.29
C GLU A 700 23.04 -21.48 -19.82
N SER A 701 24.02 -22.22 -20.33
CA SER A 701 24.11 -22.45 -21.77
C SER A 701 22.97 -23.36 -22.22
N TYR A 702 22.25 -22.93 -23.27
CA TYR A 702 21.25 -23.76 -23.93
C TYR A 702 21.80 -25.12 -24.38
N THR A 703 23.10 -25.21 -24.71
CA THR A 703 23.73 -26.49 -25.11
C THR A 703 23.92 -27.48 -23.95
N VAL A 704 23.85 -27.03 -22.69
CA VAL A 704 24.06 -27.87 -21.51
C VAL A 704 22.73 -28.38 -20.97
N THR A 705 21.73 -27.51 -20.86
CA THR A 705 20.45 -27.83 -20.18
C THR A 705 19.23 -27.82 -21.10
N GLY A 706 19.36 -27.32 -22.34
CA GLY A 706 18.21 -27.02 -23.20
C GLY A 706 17.46 -25.74 -22.80
N GLU A 707 17.92 -25.06 -21.74
CA GLU A 707 17.27 -23.91 -21.11
C GLU A 707 18.27 -22.75 -20.98
N GLY A 708 17.80 -21.51 -21.11
CA GLY A 708 18.66 -20.32 -20.99
C GLY A 708 18.97 -19.90 -19.55
N TYR A 709 18.29 -20.49 -18.56
CA TYR A 709 18.47 -20.17 -17.15
C TYR A 709 18.00 -21.28 -16.22
N ARG A 710 18.50 -21.28 -14.99
CA ARG A 710 18.06 -22.18 -13.91
C ARG A 710 18.02 -21.44 -12.56
N TRP A 711 17.05 -21.79 -11.71
CA TRP A 711 16.99 -21.25 -10.35
C TRP A 711 18.01 -21.95 -9.45
N LYS A 712 18.78 -21.16 -8.70
CA LYS A 712 19.77 -21.64 -7.73
C LYS A 712 19.79 -20.73 -6.50
N ASN A 713 20.15 -21.29 -5.35
CA ASN A 713 20.46 -20.55 -4.13
C ASN A 713 21.91 -20.07 -4.15
N VAL A 714 22.14 -18.83 -4.60
CA VAL A 714 23.48 -18.28 -4.84
C VAL A 714 23.51 -16.78 -4.57
N GLY A 715 24.69 -16.26 -4.26
CA GLY A 715 24.92 -14.83 -4.08
C GLY A 715 24.55 -14.30 -2.70
N VAL A 716 25.10 -13.12 -2.41
CA VAL A 716 24.95 -12.43 -1.14
C VAL A 716 24.75 -10.94 -1.40
N MET A 717 23.81 -10.32 -0.68
CA MET A 717 23.52 -8.89 -0.76
C MET A 717 23.41 -8.29 0.64
N ALA A 718 23.68 -7.00 0.77
CA ALA A 718 23.50 -6.27 2.02
C ALA A 718 22.80 -4.93 1.81
N ASN A 719 21.89 -4.60 2.73
CA ASN A 719 21.28 -3.28 2.88
C ASN A 719 21.67 -2.72 4.24
N LYS A 720 22.08 -1.45 4.28
CA LYS A 720 22.35 -0.75 5.55
C LYS A 720 21.81 0.66 5.47
N GLY A 721 21.28 1.15 6.58
CA GLY A 721 20.61 2.44 6.56
C GLY A 721 20.36 3.03 7.93
N ILE A 722 19.91 4.28 7.90
CA ILE A 722 19.47 5.04 9.07
C ILE A 722 18.08 5.59 8.82
N GLU A 723 17.31 5.72 9.88
CA GLU A 723 15.95 6.25 9.86
C GLU A 723 15.81 7.26 10.99
N LEU A 724 15.22 8.42 10.69
CA LEU A 724 15.00 9.51 11.62
C LEU A 724 13.54 9.96 11.50
N SER A 725 12.88 10.18 12.63
CA SER A 725 11.55 10.78 12.66
C SER A 725 11.42 11.73 13.84
N ALA A 726 10.77 12.87 13.61
CA ALA A 726 10.37 13.81 14.64
C ALA A 726 8.90 14.16 14.46
N ASP A 727 8.17 14.25 15.56
CA ASP A 727 6.78 14.70 15.60
C ASP A 727 6.59 15.55 16.84
N GLY A 728 5.89 16.68 16.72
CA GLY A 728 5.53 17.40 17.91
C GLY A 728 4.55 18.55 17.76
N ASP A 729 3.88 18.82 18.87
CA ASP A 729 2.96 19.95 19.04
C ASP A 729 3.77 21.24 19.31
N VAL A 730 4.06 21.98 18.24
CA VAL A 730 4.76 23.27 18.30
C VAL A 730 3.98 24.26 19.17
N ILE A 731 2.66 24.29 19.00
CA ILE A 731 1.75 25.06 19.85
C ILE A 731 0.65 24.13 20.33
N ARG A 732 0.42 24.10 21.64
CA ARG A 732 -0.70 23.39 22.27
C ARG A 732 -1.32 24.27 23.33
N THR A 733 -2.52 24.76 23.03
CA THR A 733 -3.42 25.48 23.94
C THR A 733 -4.77 24.77 23.97
N LYS A 734 -5.70 25.23 24.83
CA LYS A 734 -7.05 24.65 24.94
C LYS A 734 -7.81 24.66 23.62
N ASP A 735 -7.70 25.76 22.87
CA ASP A 735 -8.49 25.98 21.64
C ASP A 735 -7.68 25.81 20.35
N PHE A 736 -6.35 25.75 20.44
CA PHE A 736 -5.45 25.77 19.29
C PHE A 736 -4.33 24.76 19.45
N THR A 737 -4.20 23.85 18.48
CA THR A 737 -3.08 22.92 18.39
C THR A 737 -2.45 23.01 17.01
N TRP A 738 -1.14 23.18 16.97
CA TRP A 738 -0.34 23.10 15.75
C TRP A 738 0.73 22.03 15.92
N ASN A 739 0.61 20.96 15.15
CA ASN A 739 1.53 19.84 15.10
C ASN A 739 2.36 19.89 13.80
N VAL A 740 3.63 19.52 13.91
CA VAL A 740 4.55 19.33 12.79
C VAL A 740 5.21 17.96 12.92
N SER A 741 5.28 17.23 11.81
CA SER A 741 5.93 15.92 11.73
C SER A 741 6.88 15.88 10.53
N ALA A 742 7.99 15.17 10.67
CA ALA A 742 8.96 14.95 9.61
C ALA A 742 9.65 13.60 9.80
N ASN A 743 9.97 12.95 8.70
CA ASN A 743 10.74 11.72 8.68
C ASN A 743 11.70 11.68 7.48
N VAL A 744 12.82 10.99 7.66
CA VAL A 744 13.81 10.74 6.61
C VAL A 744 14.42 9.37 6.80
N SER A 745 14.68 8.69 5.70
CA SER A 745 15.32 7.38 5.67
C SER A 745 16.41 7.37 4.61
N TYR A 746 17.55 6.78 4.96
CA TYR A 746 18.63 6.50 4.03
C TYR A 746 18.87 4.99 3.95
N ASN A 747 18.96 4.43 2.75
CA ASN A 747 19.35 3.04 2.52
C ASN A 747 20.47 2.95 1.48
N GLN A 748 21.44 2.08 1.74
CA GLN A 748 22.50 1.73 0.80
C GLN A 748 22.47 0.23 0.51
N ASN A 749 22.24 -0.11 -0.76
CA ASN A 749 22.32 -1.46 -1.29
C ASN A 749 23.73 -1.80 -1.81
N ARG A 750 24.19 -3.02 -1.52
CA ARG A 750 25.48 -3.56 -2.00
C ARG A 750 25.41 -5.05 -2.29
N LEU A 751 25.80 -5.44 -3.50
CA LEU A 751 26.08 -6.82 -3.88
C LEU A 751 27.41 -7.26 -3.25
N LYS A 752 27.43 -8.43 -2.63
CA LYS A 752 28.62 -8.99 -1.95
C LYS A 752 29.17 -10.22 -2.65
N GLU A 753 28.31 -10.99 -3.30
CA GLU A 753 28.69 -12.21 -4.01
C GLU A 753 27.67 -12.51 -5.11
N LEU A 754 28.13 -13.10 -6.21
CA LEU A 754 27.33 -13.56 -7.35
C LEU A 754 27.52 -15.07 -7.55
N TYR A 755 26.79 -15.65 -8.50
CA TYR A 755 26.84 -17.08 -8.80
C TYR A 755 28.19 -17.51 -9.39
N ASN A 756 28.59 -18.76 -9.13
CA ASN A 756 29.77 -19.42 -9.69
C ASN A 756 31.09 -18.64 -9.54
N GLY A 757 31.21 -17.78 -8.51
CA GLY A 757 32.42 -16.96 -8.29
C GLY A 757 32.62 -15.83 -9.31
N VAL A 758 31.64 -15.58 -10.20
CA VAL A 758 31.67 -14.47 -11.14
C VAL A 758 31.60 -13.15 -10.35
N THR A 759 32.35 -12.13 -10.77
CA THR A 759 32.35 -10.82 -10.08
C THR A 759 31.45 -9.79 -10.76
N GLU A 760 31.05 -10.05 -12.00
CA GLU A 760 30.19 -9.15 -12.77
C GLU A 760 29.27 -9.86 -13.77
N TYR A 761 28.07 -9.34 -13.97
CA TYR A 761 27.10 -9.85 -14.95
C TYR A 761 26.33 -8.69 -15.58
N VAL A 762 26.37 -8.59 -16.91
CA VAL A 762 25.61 -7.57 -17.65
C VAL A 762 24.18 -8.04 -17.82
N ASN A 763 23.21 -7.25 -17.34
CA ASN A 763 21.81 -7.46 -17.62
C ASN A 763 21.45 -6.69 -18.90
N SER A 764 21.63 -7.36 -20.03
CA SER A 764 21.69 -6.75 -21.37
C SER A 764 20.42 -6.00 -21.80
N THR A 765 19.26 -6.31 -21.21
CA THR A 765 17.98 -5.68 -21.58
C THR A 765 17.58 -4.53 -20.67
N THR A 766 18.30 -4.26 -19.58
CA THR A 766 17.89 -3.27 -18.58
C THR A 766 18.83 -2.07 -18.48
N GLY A 767 19.96 -2.05 -19.20
CA GLY A 767 20.98 -1.02 -19.01
C GLY A 767 21.60 -1.05 -17.61
N LEU A 768 21.61 -2.23 -16.96
CA LEU A 768 22.17 -2.46 -15.63
C LEU A 768 23.30 -3.49 -15.71
N LYS A 769 24.25 -3.39 -14.80
CA LYS A 769 25.30 -4.41 -14.63
C LYS A 769 25.45 -4.74 -13.15
N TYR A 770 25.36 -6.01 -12.80
CA TYR A 770 25.60 -6.48 -11.45
C TYR A 770 27.11 -6.60 -11.26
N VAL A 771 27.67 -5.88 -10.28
CA VAL A 771 29.11 -5.92 -9.96
C VAL A 771 29.28 -6.07 -8.46
N VAL A 772 30.12 -7.00 -8.01
CA VAL A 772 30.42 -7.17 -6.59
C VAL A 772 31.02 -5.87 -6.03
N GLY A 773 30.44 -5.36 -4.93
CA GLY A 773 30.81 -4.09 -4.33
C GLY A 773 29.94 -2.90 -4.77
N HIS A 774 29.12 -3.05 -5.80
CA HIS A 774 28.20 -2.03 -6.31
C HIS A 774 26.75 -2.28 -5.88
N SER A 775 25.86 -1.32 -6.14
CA SER A 775 24.40 -1.55 -6.01
C SER A 775 23.94 -2.47 -7.13
N VAL A 776 22.96 -3.36 -6.86
CA VAL A 776 22.36 -4.22 -7.90
C VAL A 776 21.51 -3.43 -8.90
N SER A 777 21.23 -2.17 -8.61
CA SER A 777 20.36 -1.29 -9.39
C SER A 777 21.13 -0.18 -10.10
N GLU A 778 22.46 -0.30 -10.19
CA GLU A 778 23.34 0.69 -10.80
C GLU A 778 23.35 0.61 -12.34
N PHE A 779 23.23 1.76 -12.99
CA PHE A 779 23.20 1.87 -14.45
C PHE A 779 24.58 1.65 -15.09
N PHE A 780 24.58 0.98 -16.23
CA PHE A 780 25.75 0.69 -17.06
C PHE A 780 25.47 1.12 -18.51
N LEU A 781 25.99 2.29 -18.89
CA LEU A 781 25.65 2.99 -20.13
C LEU A 781 26.88 3.64 -20.77
N ASN A 782 26.76 4.13 -22.00
CA ASN A 782 27.75 5.00 -22.63
C ASN A 782 27.60 6.43 -22.11
N ARG A 783 28.71 7.16 -21.98
CA ARG A 783 28.70 8.57 -21.56
C ARG A 783 28.64 9.47 -22.79
N TYR A 784 27.60 10.28 -22.90
CA TYR A 784 27.43 11.26 -23.97
C TYR A 784 28.31 12.49 -23.69
N ALA A 785 29.11 12.89 -24.68
CA ALA A 785 30.01 14.04 -24.58
C ALA A 785 29.39 15.32 -25.16
N GLY A 786 28.21 15.22 -25.80
CA GLY A 786 27.52 16.34 -26.43
C GLY A 786 27.54 16.24 -27.95
N VAL A 787 27.33 17.38 -28.60
CA VAL A 787 27.34 17.50 -30.05
C VAL A 787 28.62 18.21 -30.48
N ASN A 788 29.25 17.73 -31.54
CA ASN A 788 30.41 18.39 -32.13
C ASN A 788 30.01 19.74 -32.75
N PRO A 789 30.50 20.88 -32.25
CA PRO A 789 30.10 22.20 -32.76
C PRO A 789 30.49 22.43 -34.23
N ALA A 790 31.49 21.72 -34.75
CA ALA A 790 31.98 21.92 -36.11
C ALA A 790 31.09 21.25 -37.17
N ASN A 791 30.46 20.12 -36.87
CA ASN A 791 29.74 19.32 -37.85
C ASN A 791 28.39 18.75 -37.39
N GLY A 792 28.00 18.94 -36.13
CA GLY A 792 26.72 18.50 -35.57
C GLY A 792 26.61 17.02 -35.22
N GLU A 793 27.71 16.26 -35.31
CA GLU A 793 27.74 14.82 -34.98
C GLU A 793 27.67 14.57 -33.48
N GLN A 794 27.12 13.41 -33.10
CA GLN A 794 27.10 12.97 -31.71
C GLN A 794 28.50 12.57 -31.25
N LEU A 795 28.84 12.96 -30.02
CA LEU A 795 30.10 12.61 -29.38
C LEU A 795 29.83 11.81 -28.10
N TRP A 796 30.70 10.85 -27.82
CA TRP A 796 30.73 10.07 -26.59
C TRP A 796 32.12 10.09 -25.98
N TYR A 797 32.21 9.70 -24.70
CA TYR A 797 33.49 9.34 -24.10
C TYR A 797 33.73 7.84 -24.25
N ASP A 798 34.94 7.47 -24.68
CA ASP A 798 35.41 6.10 -24.56
C ASP A 798 35.53 5.70 -23.06
N LYS A 799 35.85 4.43 -22.79
CA LYS A 799 36.02 3.96 -21.40
C LYS A 799 37.08 4.74 -20.60
N ASP A 800 38.11 5.27 -21.28
CA ASP A 800 39.26 5.95 -20.68
C ASP A 800 39.00 7.47 -20.50
N GLY A 801 37.91 7.99 -21.07
CA GLY A 801 37.48 9.38 -20.97
C GLY A 801 37.90 10.26 -22.15
N ASN A 802 38.40 9.70 -23.25
CA ASN A 802 38.67 10.45 -24.47
C ASN A 802 37.39 10.62 -25.28
N VAL A 803 37.27 11.75 -25.99
CA VAL A 803 36.11 12.02 -26.85
C VAL A 803 36.24 11.22 -28.16
N THR A 804 35.16 10.55 -28.55
CA THR A 804 35.02 9.78 -29.79
C THR A 804 33.67 10.08 -30.43
N ASN A 805 33.56 9.94 -31.75
CA ASN A 805 32.29 10.01 -32.49
C ASN A 805 31.72 8.61 -32.81
N GLU A 806 32.33 7.55 -32.26
CA GLU A 806 31.84 6.18 -32.43
C GLU A 806 31.14 5.69 -31.16
N PHE A 807 29.87 5.28 -31.29
CA PHE A 807 29.17 4.59 -30.22
C PHE A 807 29.60 3.11 -30.18
N ARG A 808 30.25 2.69 -29.08
CA ARG A 808 30.71 1.31 -28.90
C ARG A 808 30.21 0.74 -27.57
N GLU A 809 29.65 -0.47 -27.61
CA GLU A 809 29.20 -1.20 -26.41
C GLU A 809 30.32 -1.43 -25.39
N SER A 810 31.57 -1.57 -25.86
CA SER A 810 32.75 -1.74 -25.01
C SER A 810 33.13 -0.51 -24.18
N ASP A 811 32.57 0.66 -24.51
CA ASP A 811 32.85 1.93 -23.84
C ASP A 811 31.84 2.25 -22.71
N LYS A 812 30.91 1.33 -22.43
CA LYS A 812 29.99 1.45 -21.31
C LYS A 812 30.72 1.43 -19.97
N VAL A 813 30.25 2.26 -19.03
CA VAL A 813 30.80 2.37 -17.68
C VAL A 813 29.71 2.34 -16.63
N MET A 814 30.09 1.95 -15.40
CA MET A 814 29.20 2.05 -14.23
C MET A 814 28.99 3.53 -13.90
N MET A 815 27.73 3.95 -13.84
CA MET A 815 27.39 5.38 -13.75
C MET A 815 27.43 5.96 -12.33
N GLY A 816 27.51 5.13 -11.29
CA GLY A 816 27.30 5.58 -9.90
C GLY A 816 25.88 6.10 -9.62
N LYS A 817 24.95 5.91 -10.56
CA LYS A 817 23.54 6.30 -10.50
C LYS A 817 22.68 5.04 -10.40
N THR A 818 21.64 5.09 -9.57
CA THR A 818 20.75 3.95 -9.30
C THR A 818 19.28 4.37 -9.37
N TYR A 819 18.41 3.43 -9.74
CA TYR A 819 16.95 3.61 -9.68
C TYR A 819 16.34 3.18 -8.33
N ASP A 820 17.13 2.55 -7.46
CA ASP A 820 16.77 2.41 -6.04
C ASP A 820 16.60 3.81 -5.42
N VAL A 821 15.85 3.89 -4.32
CA VAL A 821 15.64 5.14 -3.59
C VAL A 821 16.58 5.19 -2.38
N PRO A 822 17.76 5.83 -2.49
CA PRO A 822 18.67 5.93 -1.36
C PRO A 822 18.12 6.87 -0.29
N TRP A 823 17.51 8.00 -0.67
CA TRP A 823 16.93 8.97 0.25
C TRP A 823 15.43 9.09 0.02
N MET A 824 14.66 8.96 1.09
CA MET A 824 13.21 9.18 1.07
C MET A 824 12.76 9.81 2.37
N GLY A 825 11.62 10.48 2.34
CA GLY A 825 10.99 10.98 3.54
C GLY A 825 9.67 11.67 3.29
N GLY A 826 9.08 12.15 4.36
CA GLY A 826 7.88 12.96 4.32
C GLY A 826 7.89 13.97 5.45
N PHE A 827 7.09 15.02 5.29
CA PHE A 827 6.82 15.95 6.36
C PHE A 827 5.41 16.49 6.23
N GLY A 828 4.86 16.96 7.33
CA GLY A 828 3.50 17.44 7.36
C GLY A 828 3.22 18.34 8.53
N THR A 829 2.11 19.02 8.44
CA THR A 829 1.62 19.95 9.46
C THR A 829 0.12 19.74 9.65
N SER A 830 -0.34 19.88 10.89
CA SER A 830 -1.77 19.92 11.20
C SER A 830 -2.06 21.04 12.18
N LEU A 831 -3.01 21.88 11.81
CA LEU A 831 -3.52 22.98 12.62
C LEU A 831 -4.98 22.68 12.97
N ARG A 832 -5.33 22.80 14.25
CA ARG A 832 -6.70 22.66 14.77
C ARG A 832 -7.06 23.89 15.57
N TRP A 833 -8.20 24.48 15.26
CA TRP A 833 -8.71 25.67 15.92
C TRP A 833 -10.24 25.69 15.94
N LYS A 834 -10.86 25.55 17.11
CA LYS A 834 -12.33 25.69 17.31
C LYS A 834 -13.19 24.97 16.25
N GLY A 835 -12.88 23.70 15.97
CA GLY A 835 -13.59 22.88 14.98
C GLY A 835 -13.06 23.00 13.54
N LEU A 836 -12.29 24.05 13.22
CA LEU A 836 -11.52 24.14 11.98
C LEU A 836 -10.27 23.26 12.08
N GLN A 837 -9.98 22.50 11.04
CA GLN A 837 -8.76 21.72 10.92
C GLN A 837 -8.18 21.88 9.51
N LEU A 838 -6.90 22.24 9.46
CA LEU A 838 -6.10 22.28 8.24
C LEU A 838 -4.98 21.25 8.39
N SER A 839 -4.74 20.44 7.37
CA SER A 839 -3.57 19.57 7.33
C SER A 839 -2.93 19.52 5.96
N ALA A 840 -1.61 19.47 5.92
CA ALA A 840 -0.84 19.32 4.70
C ALA A 840 0.21 18.22 4.88
N GLN A 841 0.38 17.39 3.86
CA GLN A 841 1.30 16.27 3.84
C GLN A 841 2.15 16.29 2.57
N PHE A 842 3.45 16.11 2.74
CA PHE A 842 4.45 16.12 1.69
C PHE A 842 5.26 14.84 1.71
N SER A 843 5.61 14.36 0.53
CA SER A 843 6.51 13.22 0.34
C SER A 843 7.62 13.62 -0.63
N TRP A 844 8.82 13.13 -0.40
CA TRP A 844 9.96 13.40 -1.28
C TRP A 844 10.86 12.18 -1.44
N ILE A 845 11.50 12.12 -2.60
CA ILE A 845 12.49 11.11 -3.00
C ILE A 845 13.71 11.85 -3.55
N GLY A 846 14.91 11.44 -3.10
CA GLY A 846 16.17 12.06 -3.46
C GLY A 846 17.19 11.08 -4.04
N THR A 847 17.98 11.57 -5.01
CA THR A 847 19.10 10.86 -5.63
C THR A 847 18.67 9.57 -6.34
N ARG A 848 17.50 9.60 -6.99
CA ARG A 848 16.97 8.52 -7.81
C ARG A 848 17.12 8.85 -9.30
N TYR A 849 17.56 7.89 -10.10
CA TYR A 849 17.72 8.05 -11.55
C TYR A 849 16.91 7.04 -12.35
N VAL A 850 16.49 7.43 -13.56
CA VAL A 850 15.67 6.60 -14.45
C VAL A 850 16.07 6.89 -15.89
N ILE A 851 16.06 5.87 -16.75
CA ILE A 851 16.17 6.09 -18.19
C ILE A 851 14.82 6.61 -18.70
N ASN A 852 14.79 7.85 -19.15
CA ASN A 852 13.63 8.47 -19.76
C ASN A 852 13.53 8.06 -21.24
N ASN A 853 12.85 6.96 -21.49
CA ASN A 853 12.76 6.39 -22.82
C ASN A 853 11.80 7.19 -23.72
N ASP A 854 10.89 7.98 -23.15
CA ASP A 854 10.00 8.84 -23.95
C ASP A 854 10.81 9.87 -24.75
N ARG A 855 11.82 10.51 -24.12
CA ARG A 855 12.75 11.42 -24.80
C ARG A 855 13.55 10.76 -25.92
N PHE A 856 13.86 9.46 -25.83
CA PHE A 856 14.54 8.76 -26.92
C PHE A 856 13.73 8.81 -28.23
N PHE A 857 12.40 8.69 -28.14
CA PHE A 857 11.50 8.76 -29.29
C PHE A 857 11.08 10.19 -29.67
N GLU A 858 10.94 11.08 -28.69
CA GLU A 858 10.44 12.45 -28.89
C GLU A 858 11.54 13.46 -29.24
N GLU A 859 12.80 13.15 -28.94
CA GLU A 859 13.98 13.90 -29.36
C GLU A 859 14.76 13.11 -30.42
N SER A 860 14.03 12.47 -31.34
CA SER A 860 14.60 11.64 -32.42
C SER A 860 14.85 12.42 -33.69
N GLY A 861 16.06 12.22 -34.24
CA GLY A 861 16.37 12.53 -35.63
C GLY A 861 15.56 11.69 -36.63
N VAL A 862 16.21 11.17 -37.67
CA VAL A 862 15.53 10.55 -38.82
C VAL A 862 14.66 9.32 -38.50
N THR A 863 14.95 8.59 -37.41
CA THR A 863 14.28 7.31 -37.11
C THR A 863 12.78 7.49 -36.81
N PHE A 864 12.43 8.40 -35.91
CA PHE A 864 11.03 8.65 -35.51
C PHE A 864 10.53 10.05 -35.92
N GLY A 865 11.42 11.03 -36.08
CA GLY A 865 11.04 12.42 -36.38
C GLY A 865 10.47 12.64 -37.79
N THR A 866 10.60 11.66 -38.69
CA THR A 866 9.99 11.70 -40.03
C THR A 866 8.49 11.42 -39.99
N ALA A 867 8.05 10.46 -39.18
CA ALA A 867 6.67 9.95 -39.20
C ALA A 867 5.82 10.43 -38.02
N TYR A 868 6.44 10.84 -36.91
CA TYR A 868 5.75 11.18 -35.67
C TYR A 868 6.03 12.62 -35.24
N ASN A 869 5.19 13.13 -34.34
CA ASN A 869 5.47 14.40 -33.69
C ASN A 869 6.71 14.29 -32.78
N GLN A 870 7.33 15.42 -32.50
CA GLN A 870 8.58 15.51 -31.73
C GLN A 870 8.50 16.66 -30.73
N SER A 871 9.38 16.62 -29.73
CA SER A 871 9.59 17.72 -28.81
C SER A 871 9.97 18.99 -29.59
N ASN A 872 9.47 20.15 -29.16
CA ASN A 872 9.84 21.43 -29.76
C ASN A 872 11.34 21.74 -29.67
N ARG A 873 12.08 21.06 -28.78
CA ARG A 873 13.55 21.13 -28.71
C ARG A 873 14.24 20.74 -30.02
N LEU A 874 13.68 19.83 -30.81
CA LEU A 874 14.26 19.54 -32.13
C LEU A 874 14.13 20.70 -33.11
N LEU A 875 13.16 21.60 -32.92
CA LEU A 875 13.04 22.80 -33.75
C LEU A 875 14.00 23.88 -33.27
N TYR A 876 14.06 24.14 -31.96
CA TYR A 876 14.75 25.30 -31.40
C TYR A 876 16.19 25.02 -30.97
N ASP A 877 16.47 23.84 -30.41
CA ASP A 877 17.74 23.55 -29.76
C ASP A 877 18.67 22.72 -30.64
N ARG A 878 18.20 22.05 -31.71
CA ARG A 878 19.09 21.21 -32.55
C ARG A 878 20.24 22.00 -33.17
N TRP A 879 21.37 21.33 -33.39
CA TRP A 879 22.48 21.90 -34.14
C TRP A 879 22.05 22.18 -35.58
N LYS A 880 22.25 23.41 -36.06
CA LYS A 880 21.90 23.82 -37.44
C LYS A 880 23.11 24.29 -38.23
N ASN A 881 24.04 24.98 -37.58
CA ASN A 881 25.19 25.60 -38.22
C ASN A 881 26.51 25.35 -37.45
N PRO A 882 27.66 25.35 -38.15
CA PRO A 882 28.96 25.33 -37.49
C PRO A 882 29.13 26.44 -36.46
N GLY A 883 29.49 26.06 -35.23
CA GLY A 883 29.63 26.95 -34.07
C GLY A 883 28.47 26.89 -33.07
N ASP A 884 27.34 26.27 -33.42
CA ASP A 884 26.22 26.08 -32.49
C ASP A 884 26.63 25.19 -31.30
N ILE A 885 26.30 25.61 -30.08
CA ILE A 885 26.57 24.87 -28.85
C ILE A 885 25.23 24.34 -28.31
N THR A 886 25.03 23.02 -28.40
CA THR A 886 23.79 22.35 -28.02
C THR A 886 24.03 20.88 -27.64
N ASP A 887 23.07 20.26 -26.97
CA ASP A 887 23.00 18.84 -26.66
C ASP A 887 22.19 18.02 -27.69
N ILE A 888 21.44 18.67 -28.58
CA ILE A 888 20.62 18.03 -29.62
C ILE A 888 21.39 17.99 -30.96
N PRO A 889 21.69 16.79 -31.50
CA PRO A 889 22.51 16.65 -32.70
C PRO A 889 21.82 17.20 -33.96
N ARG A 890 22.58 17.32 -35.05
CA ARG A 890 22.01 17.71 -36.35
C ARG A 890 20.96 16.70 -36.82
N TRP A 891 20.06 17.17 -37.67
CA TRP A 891 19.18 16.26 -38.41
C TRP A 891 20.00 15.29 -39.29
N GLY A 892 19.64 14.01 -39.28
CA GLY A 892 20.36 12.94 -39.99
C GLY A 892 21.08 11.96 -39.06
N GLU A 893 21.38 12.37 -37.83
CA GLU A 893 21.99 11.49 -36.83
C GLU A 893 20.98 10.49 -36.25
N VAL A 894 21.44 9.27 -35.96
CA VAL A 894 20.63 8.21 -35.35
C VAL A 894 20.85 8.23 -33.84
N ASN A 895 19.77 8.32 -33.07
CA ASN A 895 19.84 8.30 -31.61
C ASN A 895 20.39 6.96 -31.09
N GLN A 896 21.19 7.05 -30.04
CA GLN A 896 21.75 5.90 -29.31
C GLN A 896 21.30 5.98 -27.86
N LEU A 897 21.01 4.83 -27.24
CA LEU A 897 20.61 4.79 -25.83
C LEU A 897 21.84 4.95 -24.92
N ASP A 898 22.12 6.19 -24.54
CA ASP A 898 23.22 6.61 -23.69
C ASP A 898 22.73 7.37 -22.43
N ASP A 899 23.65 7.89 -21.63
CA ASP A 899 23.32 8.56 -20.37
C ASP A 899 22.64 9.93 -20.51
N ARG A 900 22.47 10.48 -21.74
CA ARG A 900 21.69 11.72 -21.95
C ARG A 900 20.21 11.55 -21.57
N TYR A 901 19.72 10.32 -21.65
CA TYR A 901 18.37 9.93 -21.25
C TYR A 901 18.31 9.46 -19.79
N LEU A 902 19.44 9.37 -19.08
CA LEU A 902 19.48 9.00 -17.68
C LEU A 902 19.23 10.22 -16.79
N GLU A 903 17.97 10.42 -16.41
CA GLU A 903 17.50 11.60 -15.71
C GLU A 903 17.35 11.41 -14.21
N ASN A 904 17.53 12.51 -13.48
CA ASN A 904 17.27 12.56 -12.04
C ASN A 904 15.76 12.68 -11.79
N ALA A 905 15.13 11.59 -11.35
CA ALA A 905 13.71 11.56 -10.97
C ALA A 905 13.50 11.81 -9.48
N SER A 906 14.34 12.64 -8.86
CA SER A 906 14.06 13.18 -7.54
C SER A 906 12.87 14.14 -7.61
N PHE A 907 12.03 14.12 -6.58
CA PHE A 907 10.87 14.99 -6.51
C PHE A 907 10.44 15.28 -5.07
N LEU A 908 9.72 16.39 -4.92
CA LEU A 908 8.91 16.72 -3.74
C LEU A 908 7.46 16.90 -4.20
N ARG A 909 6.53 16.19 -3.59
CA ARG A 909 5.09 16.27 -3.92
C ARG A 909 4.27 16.61 -2.69
N MET A 910 3.33 17.54 -2.83
CA MET A 910 2.26 17.73 -1.86
C MET A 910 1.22 16.64 -2.07
N LYS A 911 1.27 15.59 -1.24
CA LYS A 911 0.40 14.41 -1.39
C LYS A 911 -1.03 14.72 -0.99
N ASN A 912 -1.25 15.46 0.09
CA ASN A 912 -2.60 15.86 0.51
C ASN A 912 -2.61 17.26 1.15
N LEU A 913 -3.66 18.02 0.88
CA LEU A 913 -4.05 19.23 1.57
C LEU A 913 -5.54 19.10 1.93
N SER A 914 -5.86 19.11 3.21
CA SER A 914 -7.24 18.99 3.69
C SER A 914 -7.63 20.15 4.58
N LEU A 915 -8.83 20.67 4.35
CA LEU A 915 -9.49 21.66 5.19
C LEU A 915 -10.84 21.09 5.61
N SER A 916 -11.09 21.02 6.91
CA SER A 916 -12.37 20.56 7.43
C SER A 916 -12.89 21.46 8.53
N TYR A 917 -14.21 21.51 8.66
CA TYR A 917 -14.90 22.19 9.74
C TYR A 917 -15.94 21.27 10.37
N SER A 918 -15.77 20.99 11.65
CA SER A 918 -16.74 20.28 12.47
C SER A 918 -17.64 21.28 13.19
N LEU A 919 -18.95 21.11 13.06
CA LEU A 919 -19.91 21.99 13.74
C LEU A 919 -19.76 21.85 15.26
N PRO A 920 -19.81 22.97 16.01
CA PRO A 920 -19.73 22.94 17.47
C PRO A 920 -20.80 22.05 18.12
N GLN A 921 -20.40 21.28 19.13
CA GLN A 921 -21.30 20.37 19.84
C GLN A 921 -22.48 21.10 20.49
N SER A 922 -22.31 22.37 20.88
CA SER A 922 -23.36 23.21 21.44
C SER A 922 -24.53 23.51 20.47
N LEU A 923 -24.28 23.42 19.17
CA LEU A 923 -25.32 23.53 18.13
C LEU A 923 -25.97 22.17 17.86
N LEU A 924 -25.14 21.12 17.77
CA LEU A 924 -25.61 19.77 17.42
C LEU A 924 -26.45 19.13 18.53
N SER A 925 -26.09 19.34 19.81
CA SER A 925 -26.81 18.79 20.96
C SER A 925 -28.28 19.21 21.02
N LYS A 926 -28.62 20.40 20.50
CA LYS A 926 -30.00 20.89 20.39
C LYS A 926 -30.85 20.07 19.41
N THR A 927 -30.22 19.44 18.42
CA THR A 927 -30.92 18.62 17.40
C THR A 927 -31.33 17.26 17.94
N LYS A 928 -30.63 16.74 18.96
CA LYS A 928 -30.77 15.37 19.50
C LYS A 928 -30.68 14.25 18.45
N PHE A 929 -30.21 14.57 17.26
CA PHE A 929 -30.19 13.67 16.11
C PHE A 929 -28.78 13.50 15.54
N PHE A 930 -28.02 14.59 15.42
CA PHE A 930 -26.64 14.53 14.96
C PHE A 930 -25.66 14.52 16.14
N SER A 931 -24.75 13.56 16.15
CA SER A 931 -23.59 13.51 17.04
C SER A 931 -22.35 14.18 16.43
N LEU A 932 -22.26 14.24 15.09
CA LEU A 932 -21.22 14.98 14.35
C LEU A 932 -21.76 15.45 13.00
N VAL A 933 -21.44 16.69 12.63
CA VAL A 933 -21.54 17.18 11.26
C VAL A 933 -20.19 17.80 10.90
N ARG A 934 -19.49 17.21 9.94
CA ARG A 934 -18.20 17.71 9.43
C ARG A 934 -18.29 17.91 7.93
N VAL A 935 -17.92 19.10 7.48
CA VAL A 935 -17.73 19.39 6.05
C VAL A 935 -16.24 19.49 5.79
N TYR A 936 -15.77 18.94 4.67
CA TYR A 936 -14.37 18.96 4.32
C TYR A 936 -14.13 19.15 2.83
N ALA A 937 -13.02 19.79 2.51
CA ALA A 937 -12.48 19.95 1.16
C ALA A 937 -11.05 19.40 1.14
N GLN A 938 -10.67 18.69 0.08
CA GLN A 938 -9.34 18.11 -0.04
C GLN A 938 -8.78 18.26 -1.45
N ALA A 939 -7.46 18.41 -1.53
CA ALA A 939 -6.71 18.37 -2.77
C ALA A 939 -5.56 17.35 -2.65
N GLN A 940 -5.47 16.45 -3.62
CA GLN A 940 -4.40 15.45 -3.70
C GLN A 940 -3.45 15.77 -4.86
N ASN A 941 -2.15 15.54 -4.67
CA ASN A 941 -1.10 15.78 -5.68
C ASN A 941 -1.16 17.21 -6.27
N LEU A 942 -1.38 18.22 -5.43
CA LEU A 942 -1.62 19.61 -5.87
C LEU A 942 -0.47 20.16 -6.70
N PHE A 943 0.77 19.87 -6.30
CA PHE A 943 1.95 20.16 -7.09
C PHE A 943 3.07 19.14 -6.85
N THR A 944 3.94 19.01 -7.85
CA THR A 944 5.19 18.24 -7.80
C THR A 944 6.32 19.13 -8.26
N ILE A 945 7.38 19.22 -7.46
CA ILE A 945 8.64 19.88 -7.81
C ILE A 945 9.60 18.78 -8.22
N THR A 946 10.07 18.81 -9.46
CA THR A 946 11.03 17.84 -10.01
C THR A 946 11.83 18.48 -11.15
N GLY A 947 13.02 17.94 -11.41
CA GLY A 947 13.82 18.27 -12.60
C GLY A 947 13.68 17.22 -13.71
N PHE A 948 12.79 16.23 -13.55
CA PHE A 948 12.54 15.19 -14.53
C PHE A 948 11.71 15.71 -15.70
N ASN A 949 12.13 15.40 -16.93
CA ASN A 949 11.46 15.83 -18.16
C ASN A 949 10.45 14.78 -18.64
N GLY A 950 9.31 14.67 -17.96
CA GLY A 950 8.20 13.79 -18.32
C GLY A 950 6.91 14.19 -17.60
N LEU A 951 5.84 13.41 -17.78
CA LEU A 951 4.55 13.72 -17.16
C LEU A 951 4.52 13.42 -15.65
N ASP A 952 5.32 12.45 -15.18
CA ASP A 952 5.45 12.12 -13.77
C ASP A 952 6.83 11.51 -13.46
N PRO A 953 7.60 12.00 -12.46
CA PRO A 953 8.87 11.38 -12.05
C PRO A 953 8.71 10.06 -11.27
N GLU A 954 7.50 9.75 -10.79
CA GLU A 954 7.23 8.63 -9.89
C GLU A 954 6.98 7.33 -10.68
N VAL A 955 8.02 6.48 -10.78
CA VAL A 955 7.93 5.17 -11.44
C VAL A 955 8.65 4.09 -10.65
N SER A 956 8.18 2.83 -10.73
CA SER A 956 8.79 1.71 -9.98
C SER A 956 9.92 1.01 -10.74
N SER A 957 10.04 1.25 -12.05
CA SER A 957 11.04 0.64 -12.94
C SER A 957 12.31 1.49 -13.09
N ASN A 958 13.35 0.90 -13.67
CA ASN A 958 14.57 1.59 -14.12
C ASN A 958 14.37 2.40 -15.41
N VAL A 959 13.28 2.17 -16.14
CA VAL A 959 12.91 2.86 -17.39
C VAL A 959 11.54 3.52 -17.24
N TYR A 960 11.44 4.79 -17.65
CA TYR A 960 10.19 5.52 -17.85
C TYR A 960 9.73 5.33 -19.30
N GLN A 961 8.53 4.78 -19.48
CA GLN A 961 8.01 4.43 -20.80
C GLN A 961 6.51 4.62 -20.85
N ALA A 962 6.04 5.70 -21.48
CA ALA A 962 4.64 6.03 -21.74
C ALA A 962 3.69 5.63 -20.58
N GLN A 963 4.09 5.97 -19.36
CA GLN A 963 3.37 5.55 -18.16
C GLN A 963 2.19 6.47 -17.90
N TYR A 964 1.10 5.91 -17.39
CA TYR A 964 -0.07 6.68 -16.99
C TYR A 964 0.32 7.60 -15.81
N PRO A 965 0.28 8.93 -15.96
CA PRO A 965 0.75 9.87 -14.94
C PRO A 965 -0.23 10.00 -13.76
N ALA A 966 0.25 10.38 -12.58
CA ALA A 966 -0.64 10.63 -11.45
C ALA A 966 -1.63 11.76 -11.76
N SER A 967 -2.84 11.64 -11.21
CA SER A 967 -3.84 12.71 -11.26
C SER A 967 -3.71 13.66 -10.07
N ARG A 968 -4.06 14.92 -10.32
CA ARG A 968 -4.40 15.92 -9.30
C ARG A 968 -5.90 15.83 -9.06
N GLN A 969 -6.31 15.77 -7.80
CA GLN A 969 -7.72 15.57 -7.46
C GLN A 969 -8.21 16.65 -6.52
N PHE A 970 -9.47 17.04 -6.69
CA PHE A 970 -10.17 17.97 -5.82
C PHE A 970 -11.48 17.35 -5.38
N THR A 971 -11.73 17.33 -4.08
CA THR A 971 -12.96 16.75 -3.52
C THR A 971 -13.58 17.60 -2.45
N LEU A 972 -14.90 17.51 -2.36
CA LEU A 972 -15.73 18.06 -1.30
C LEU A 972 -16.52 16.91 -0.70
N GLY A 973 -16.60 16.88 0.62
CA GLY A 973 -17.31 15.83 1.31
C GLY A 973 -17.95 16.27 2.61
N VAL A 974 -18.87 15.43 3.06
CA VAL A 974 -19.58 15.56 4.33
C VAL A 974 -19.51 14.25 5.09
N GLU A 975 -19.32 14.36 6.40
CA GLU A 975 -19.43 13.27 7.35
C GLU A 975 -20.52 13.63 8.36
N LEU A 976 -21.51 12.74 8.45
CA LEU A 976 -22.62 12.83 9.40
C LEU A 976 -22.53 11.65 10.34
N SER A 977 -22.55 11.90 11.64
CA SER A 977 -22.78 10.85 12.64
C SER A 977 -24.04 11.12 13.44
N PHE A 978 -24.70 10.04 13.84
CA PHE A 978 -25.98 10.03 14.55
C PHE A 978 -25.83 9.45 15.96
#